data_AF-A0A7V4DC32-F1
#
_entry.id   AF-A0A7V4DC32-F1
#
_cell.length_a   1.000
_cell.length_b   1.000
_cell.length_c   1.000
_cell.angle_alpha   90.00
_cell.angle_beta   90.00
_cell.angle_gamma   90.00
#
_symmetry.space_group_name_H-M   'P 1'
#
loop_
_entity.id
_entity.type
_entity.pdbx_description
1 polymer ?
#
loop_
_entity_poly.entity_id
_entity_poly.type
_entity_poly.pdbx_seq_one_letter_code
_entity_poly.pdbx_strand_id
1 'polypeptide(L)'
;MSQIKIKKVLETLSFQLFLFSASLFAWGPDIPIWTEGKVNCFDVDYALDGTIFVAFQPEGTHLMYVYESRDRGYTWDYLWVTDAPSGVGRVRIIADNNKKRIYLFFKERTQPGHYVTPDNRLWMKWVEWEYARASTLPPGPKISVVSDGPIIETSFDVAFDGNMFYVVWLEDYQTNMKKLKIFRGYEWHPDLFNWVESYNQAFDWTEGEGTRATITYGPPTNLYVAYCCHSSSGSGKCFLKSTDRGITWLTPECFHHPTVRYYDPRVAAANVDEPGVWIAYNSDRGGHEIDLYVLYIRSHGLPNDVQISGLGGVDEYIADIKFYKIYSCEYINMVYIHDEEGQYRKAYWMWTSQSDPLNWYDKVQVNDQDITSWPEDVAPRLVYSPGNWASGSGVVFSYFWKHGLYFDAPWNTISGGLLIITANEFTSALQRLVDWKNNTGIPTYMVNWETLPTQGRDKSERIKYTIDFYYRQHGVRYVMLVGDSEKLPVRYVVRAYEKGKAFAANMLNRHWSWDDESGHHEETWSWCSGGQWYRDMAPFVPAFFCSELYYADLYDNSGVFDTWDANRNGYFGEVYRNDFNSEGINLLPDVAVGRVPASNVSEVNNYVTKVINYESHAWNSDWFRRALIFANDEDANWTACGQSVASTMGAAGFDTLYYELKNSLGEVADEHIQRELQKGLGFLLYIGHGPWGMGAYQHWVETGYMLPIVCHTGCHPGDFGPNVLCFSRYRSIDGTIYNRYEDGQHYPCDQFPPPPDPLQPAEIEGSYPEFLLCADSNRGAVAFYGATYATQNPSSDLGKFFFEGYPKGYKLLGDIWIETIKRYYHTHMTSLAPGKESFRGTEIWHWYPSDAYFMIQKFVLFGDPSLRVGGVPSTYTGVADRHTPPLRQFKLVQNYPNPFNSETIIKYELAKETDVSLKIYNILGQLVISLVDKKQIPGTYTVRWDGRDENGRQMPTGIYFVTMRTIDFSKSCKMMLIR
;
A
#
# COMPACT_ATOMS: atom_id res chain seq x y z
N MET A 1 -9.19 63.29 -11.18
CA MET A 1 -9.07 62.23 -12.22
C MET A 1 -7.87 61.38 -11.85
N SER A 2 -8.14 60.32 -11.11
CA SER A 2 -7.16 59.63 -10.26
C SER A 2 -6.88 58.23 -10.79
N GLN A 3 -5.69 58.07 -11.37
CA GLN A 3 -5.00 56.79 -11.40
C GLN A 3 -4.57 56.44 -9.97
N ILE A 4 -5.25 55.48 -9.33
CA ILE A 4 -4.76 54.84 -8.10
C ILE A 4 -4.82 53.31 -8.28
N LYS A 5 -3.63 52.78 -8.57
CA LYS A 5 -3.04 51.50 -8.12
C LYS A 5 -3.95 50.25 -8.02
N ILE A 6 -4.15 49.59 -9.17
CA ILE A 6 -4.58 48.18 -9.26
C ILE A 6 -3.52 47.20 -8.71
N LYS A 7 -2.27 47.64 -8.52
CA LYS A 7 -1.18 46.78 -8.01
C LYS A 7 -1.32 46.40 -6.52
N LYS A 8 -2.05 47.19 -5.71
CA LYS A 8 -2.21 46.92 -4.26
C LYS A 8 -3.38 45.99 -3.92
N VAL A 9 -4.35 45.82 -4.83
CA VAL A 9 -5.47 44.88 -4.61
C VAL A 9 -5.07 43.46 -5.00
N LEU A 10 -4.21 43.31 -6.00
CA LEU A 10 -3.65 42.00 -6.37
C LEU A 10 -2.64 41.47 -5.36
N GLU A 11 -1.86 42.32 -4.68
CA GLU A 11 -0.97 41.85 -3.61
C GLU A 11 -1.73 41.46 -2.34
N THR A 12 -2.92 42.01 -2.09
CA THR A 12 -3.71 41.71 -0.88
C THR A 12 -4.62 40.47 -1.03
N LEU A 13 -5.13 40.19 -2.25
CA LEU A 13 -5.82 38.92 -2.53
C LEU A 13 -4.85 37.72 -2.61
N SER A 14 -3.59 37.96 -2.98
CA SER A 14 -2.53 36.92 -2.94
C SER A 14 -2.06 36.58 -1.53
N PHE A 15 -2.39 37.40 -0.53
CA PHE A 15 -1.92 37.25 0.85
C PHE A 15 -2.99 36.64 1.78
N GLN A 16 -4.27 36.68 1.41
CA GLN A 16 -5.36 36.03 2.17
C GLN A 16 -5.75 34.65 1.64
N LEU A 17 -5.30 34.25 0.45
CA LEU A 17 -5.34 32.85 -0.01
C LEU A 17 -4.08 32.06 0.38
N PHE A 18 -3.09 32.72 0.99
CA PHE A 18 -1.92 32.10 1.63
C PHE A 18 -2.16 31.76 3.12
N LEU A 19 -3.32 32.12 3.67
CA LEU A 19 -3.71 31.95 5.08
C LEU A 19 -4.88 30.97 5.30
N PHE A 20 -5.12 30.08 4.34
CA PHE A 20 -5.29 28.66 4.66
C PHE A 20 -3.95 27.98 4.36
N SER A 21 -2.95 28.41 5.10
CA SER A 21 -1.65 27.77 5.23
C SER A 21 -1.86 26.29 5.48
N ALA A 22 -1.31 25.42 4.64
CA ALA A 22 -0.58 24.19 5.00
C ALA A 22 -1.11 23.33 6.17
N SER A 23 -2.38 23.43 6.49
CA SER A 23 -3.05 22.66 7.52
C SER A 23 -3.69 21.50 6.80
N LEU A 24 -3.41 20.31 7.31
CA LEU A 24 -3.88 19.01 6.84
C LEU A 24 -2.92 18.29 5.88
N PHE A 25 -1.66 18.15 6.30
CA PHE A 25 -1.10 16.80 6.42
C PHE A 25 -2.02 16.01 7.37
N ALA A 26 -3.18 15.60 6.89
CA ALA A 26 -4.11 14.83 7.69
C ALA A 26 -3.53 13.43 7.85
N TRP A 27 -3.03 13.15 9.05
CA TRP A 27 -3.20 11.82 9.60
C TRP A 27 -4.68 11.48 9.46
N GLY A 28 -4.95 10.34 8.84
CA GLY A 28 -6.31 9.89 8.63
C GLY A 28 -6.77 9.04 9.80
N PRO A 29 -7.96 8.43 9.72
CA PRO A 29 -8.66 7.95 10.90
C PRO A 29 -7.85 6.92 11.68
N ASP A 30 -7.93 7.06 13.00
CA ASP A 30 -7.37 6.14 13.97
C ASP A 30 -7.84 4.71 13.73
N ILE A 31 -6.88 3.81 13.55
CA ILE A 31 -7.15 2.39 13.30
C ILE A 31 -7.25 1.67 14.64
N PRO A 32 -8.41 1.08 15.00
CA PRO A 32 -8.55 0.38 16.27
C PRO A 32 -7.69 -0.89 16.32
N ILE A 33 -6.85 -1.01 17.34
CA ILE A 33 -6.12 -2.24 17.68
C ILE A 33 -6.96 -3.04 18.70
N TRP A 34 -7.51 -2.34 19.69
CA TRP A 34 -8.36 -2.92 20.73
C TRP A 34 -9.35 -1.88 21.26
N THR A 35 -10.62 -2.22 21.45
CA THR A 35 -11.66 -1.22 21.80
C THR A 35 -12.49 -1.58 23.03
N GLU A 36 -12.22 -2.71 23.68
CA GLU A 36 -13.15 -3.34 24.63
C GLU A 36 -13.11 -2.77 26.07
N GLY A 37 -12.21 -1.85 26.39
CA GLY A 37 -12.11 -1.31 27.75
C GLY A 37 -10.90 -0.39 27.95
N LYS A 38 -10.42 -0.30 29.19
CA LYS A 38 -9.24 0.51 29.55
C LYS A 38 -7.93 -0.27 29.47
N VAL A 39 -6.82 0.41 29.18
CA VAL A 39 -5.47 -0.18 29.22
C VAL A 39 -4.60 0.36 30.37
N ASN A 40 -3.88 -0.55 31.04
CA ASN A 40 -2.94 -0.25 32.13
C ASN A 40 -1.58 0.25 31.60
N CYS A 41 -1.07 -0.39 30.56
CA CYS A 41 0.22 -0.10 29.93
C CYS A 41 0.25 -0.68 28.51
N PHE A 42 1.10 -0.14 27.64
CA PHE A 42 1.42 -0.74 26.36
C PHE A 42 2.84 -0.38 25.89
N ASP A 43 3.38 -1.15 24.96
CA ASP A 43 4.63 -0.84 24.27
C ASP A 43 4.66 -1.45 22.86
N VAL A 44 5.52 -0.91 22.00
CA VAL A 44 5.57 -1.27 20.57
C VAL A 44 7.01 -1.48 20.10
N ASP A 45 7.21 -2.51 19.26
CA ASP A 45 8.46 -2.75 18.52
C ASP A 45 8.15 -3.46 17.20
N TYR A 46 9.12 -3.57 16.29
CA TYR A 46 8.87 -4.07 14.92
C TYR A 46 10.00 -5.00 14.44
N ALA A 47 9.66 -5.89 13.51
CA ALA A 47 10.61 -6.75 12.81
C ALA A 47 11.18 -6.06 11.56
N LEU A 48 12.32 -6.55 11.06
CA LEU A 48 13.00 -6.03 9.86
C LEU A 48 12.19 -6.24 8.58
N ASP A 49 11.22 -7.14 8.59
CA ASP A 49 10.27 -7.33 7.48
C ASP A 49 9.12 -6.30 7.49
N GLY A 50 9.10 -5.40 8.48
CA GLY A 50 8.07 -4.38 8.63
C GLY A 50 6.85 -4.82 9.41
N THR A 51 6.84 -6.02 9.98
CA THR A 51 5.81 -6.46 10.93
C THR A 51 5.89 -5.63 12.21
N ILE A 52 4.77 -5.10 12.67
CA ILE A 52 4.66 -4.29 13.89
C ILE A 52 4.08 -5.17 14.99
N PHE A 53 4.60 -5.07 16.22
CA PHE A 53 4.07 -5.77 17.38
C PHE A 53 3.69 -4.77 18.47
N VAL A 54 2.48 -4.90 19.01
CA VAL A 54 2.00 -4.10 20.15
C VAL A 54 1.68 -5.03 21.31
N ALA A 55 2.29 -4.78 22.46
CA ALA A 55 2.00 -5.47 23.70
C ALA A 55 1.24 -4.56 24.67
N PHE A 56 0.18 -5.04 25.32
CA PHE A 56 -0.59 -4.26 26.28
C PHE A 56 -1.31 -5.11 27.34
N GLN A 57 -1.66 -4.49 28.46
CA GLN A 57 -2.51 -5.09 29.49
C GLN A 57 -3.82 -4.31 29.65
N PRO A 58 -5.00 -4.93 29.46
CA PRO A 58 -6.28 -4.36 29.86
C PRO A 58 -6.40 -4.20 31.39
N GLU A 59 -6.97 -3.10 31.85
CA GLU A 59 -7.19 -2.80 33.27
C GLU A 59 -8.05 -3.89 33.94
N GLY A 60 -7.64 -4.32 35.13
CA GLY A 60 -8.35 -5.36 35.91
C GLY A 60 -8.12 -6.80 35.44
N THR A 61 -7.26 -7.02 34.44
CA THR A 61 -6.93 -8.36 33.93
C THR A 61 -5.55 -8.83 34.40
N HIS A 62 -5.37 -10.14 34.53
CA HIS A 62 -4.08 -10.78 34.79
C HIS A 62 -3.40 -11.23 33.48
N LEU A 63 -3.72 -10.60 32.35
CA LEU A 63 -3.30 -11.01 31.02
C LEU A 63 -2.60 -9.86 30.29
N MET A 64 -1.52 -10.20 29.61
CA MET A 64 -0.85 -9.34 28.62
C MET A 64 -1.12 -9.89 27.23
N TYR A 65 -1.58 -9.02 26.34
CA TYR A 65 -1.90 -9.33 24.96
C TYR A 65 -0.80 -8.78 24.06
N VAL A 66 -0.50 -9.52 22.99
CA VAL A 66 0.36 -9.10 21.89
C VAL A 66 -0.42 -9.23 20.59
N TYR A 67 -0.50 -8.13 19.86
CA TYR A 67 -1.07 -8.05 18.53
C TYR A 67 0.06 -7.81 17.53
N GLU A 68 -0.13 -8.27 16.29
CA GLU A 68 0.77 -8.00 15.18
C GLU A 68 0.05 -7.30 14.03
N SER A 69 0.78 -6.47 13.29
CA SER A 69 0.34 -5.95 12.00
C SER A 69 1.41 -6.24 10.96
N ARG A 70 1.04 -7.04 9.95
CA ARG A 70 1.91 -7.44 8.84
C ARG A 70 1.79 -6.51 7.63
N ASP A 71 0.85 -5.59 7.66
CA ASP A 71 0.55 -4.64 6.61
C ASP A 71 0.77 -3.20 7.07
N ARG A 72 1.78 -2.97 7.93
CA ARG A 72 2.21 -1.61 8.33
C ARG A 72 1.14 -0.79 9.08
N GLY A 73 0.25 -1.48 9.79
CA GLY A 73 -0.72 -0.90 10.71
C GLY A 73 -2.14 -0.80 10.15
N TYR A 74 -2.39 -1.25 8.90
CA TYR A 74 -3.74 -1.27 8.31
C TYR A 74 -4.65 -2.32 8.95
N THR A 75 -4.11 -3.47 9.34
CA THR A 75 -4.81 -4.52 10.10
C THR A 75 -4.00 -5.00 11.28
N TRP A 76 -4.71 -5.40 12.35
CA TRP A 76 -4.14 -5.87 13.59
C TRP A 76 -4.71 -7.25 13.94
N ASP A 77 -3.85 -8.25 13.92
CA ASP A 77 -4.16 -9.63 14.25
C ASP A 77 -3.72 -9.92 15.69
N TYR A 78 -4.52 -10.67 16.44
CA TYR A 78 -4.09 -11.24 17.71
C TYR A 78 -2.97 -12.26 17.47
N LEU A 79 -1.84 -12.13 18.19
CA LEU A 79 -0.70 -13.03 18.06
C LEU A 79 -0.51 -13.92 19.30
N TRP A 80 -0.48 -13.33 20.49
CA TRP A 80 -0.11 -14.05 21.71
C TRP A 80 -0.75 -13.44 22.97
N VAL A 81 -1.03 -14.28 23.97
CA VAL A 81 -1.45 -13.86 25.32
C VAL A 81 -0.62 -14.58 26.37
N THR A 82 -0.29 -13.90 27.46
CA THR A 82 0.41 -14.49 28.59
C THR A 82 -0.01 -13.89 29.92
N ASP A 83 0.09 -14.67 31.01
CA ASP A 83 -0.24 -14.17 32.34
C ASP A 83 0.70 -13.05 32.82
N ALA A 84 0.18 -12.09 33.56
CA ALA A 84 0.94 -11.05 34.24
C ALA A 84 0.21 -10.59 35.52
N PRO A 85 0.88 -9.92 36.47
CA PRO A 85 0.22 -9.30 37.62
C PRO A 85 -0.88 -8.33 37.15
N SER A 86 -1.98 -8.18 37.90
CA SER A 86 -3.18 -7.43 37.47
C SER A 86 -3.04 -5.90 37.41
N GLY A 87 -1.82 -5.40 37.55
CA GLY A 87 -1.49 -3.99 37.65
C GLY A 87 -0.10 -3.68 37.13
N VAL A 88 0.27 -4.22 35.96
CA VAL A 88 1.53 -3.88 35.29
C VAL A 88 1.58 -2.37 35.07
N GLY A 89 2.61 -1.73 35.66
CA GLY A 89 2.83 -0.30 35.55
C GLY A 89 3.58 0.07 34.27
N ARG A 90 4.50 -0.80 33.82
CA ARG A 90 5.34 -0.57 32.64
C ARG A 90 5.67 -1.88 31.93
N VAL A 91 5.68 -1.84 30.60
CA VAL A 91 6.06 -2.93 29.71
C VAL A 91 7.10 -2.46 28.70
N ARG A 92 8.02 -3.35 28.30
CA ARG A 92 8.92 -3.19 27.16
C ARG A 92 8.82 -4.40 26.24
N ILE A 93 8.54 -4.18 24.96
CA ILE A 93 8.61 -5.21 23.92
C ILE A 93 9.89 -5.06 23.09
N ILE A 94 10.54 -6.19 22.78
CA ILE A 94 11.70 -6.26 21.89
C ILE A 94 11.50 -7.38 20.86
N ALA A 95 11.62 -7.05 19.57
CA ALA A 95 11.55 -7.98 18.45
C ALA A 95 12.96 -8.40 18.00
N ASP A 96 13.34 -9.65 18.29
CA ASP A 96 14.58 -10.26 17.81
C ASP A 96 14.37 -10.91 16.45
N ASN A 97 14.88 -10.25 15.42
CA ASN A 97 14.79 -10.70 14.04
C ASN A 97 15.65 -11.92 13.72
N ASN A 98 16.75 -12.13 14.43
CA ASN A 98 17.64 -13.26 14.21
C ASN A 98 17.00 -14.55 14.72
N LYS A 99 16.34 -14.48 15.88
CA LYS A 99 15.65 -15.62 16.48
C LYS A 99 14.16 -15.71 16.15
N LYS A 100 13.61 -14.70 15.47
CA LYS A 100 12.17 -14.56 15.21
C LYS A 100 11.34 -14.63 16.51
N ARG A 101 11.81 -13.92 17.55
CA ARG A 101 11.25 -13.94 18.91
C ARG A 101 10.79 -12.56 19.37
N ILE A 102 9.68 -12.55 20.13
CA ILE A 102 9.22 -11.38 20.88
C ILE A 102 9.60 -11.57 22.34
N TYR A 103 10.22 -10.57 22.95
CA TYR A 103 10.52 -10.50 24.37
C TYR A 103 9.67 -9.41 25.03
N LEU A 104 8.99 -9.75 26.12
CA LEU A 104 8.19 -8.84 26.95
C LEU A 104 8.84 -8.70 28.32
N PHE A 105 9.33 -7.52 28.63
CA PHE A 105 9.75 -7.13 29.97
C PHE A 105 8.62 -6.37 30.64
N PHE A 106 8.28 -6.67 31.88
CA PHE A 106 7.19 -5.97 32.56
C PHE A 106 7.34 -5.97 34.07
N LYS A 107 6.74 -4.98 34.71
CA LYS A 107 6.76 -4.79 36.16
C LYS A 107 5.44 -4.25 36.70
N GLU A 108 5.02 -4.74 37.86
CA GLU A 108 3.84 -4.27 38.59
C GLU A 108 4.01 -2.84 39.14
N ARG A 109 2.93 -2.07 39.19
CA ARG A 109 2.89 -0.73 39.77
C ARG A 109 2.95 -0.81 41.29
N THR A 110 3.93 -0.15 41.90
CA THR A 110 3.97 0.05 43.36
C THR A 110 3.10 1.25 43.73
N GLN A 111 2.05 1.06 44.53
CA GLN A 111 1.25 2.19 45.04
C GLN A 111 1.95 2.87 46.23
N PRO A 112 1.95 4.21 46.34
CA PRO A 112 2.46 4.91 47.52
C PRO A 112 1.75 4.43 48.79
N GLY A 113 2.52 3.96 49.79
CA GLY A 113 1.99 3.49 51.07
C GLY A 113 1.54 2.01 51.11
N HIS A 114 1.67 1.25 50.02
CA HIS A 114 1.45 -0.21 50.02
C HIS A 114 2.76 -0.98 50.26
N TYR A 115 2.69 -2.09 51.01
CA TYR A 115 3.83 -2.98 51.24
C TYR A 115 4.26 -3.64 49.92
N VAL A 116 5.55 -3.56 49.60
CA VAL A 116 6.17 -4.27 48.47
C VAL A 116 5.99 -5.77 48.67
N THR A 117 5.23 -6.41 47.79
CA THR A 117 5.09 -7.88 47.81
C THR A 117 6.40 -8.53 47.36
N PRO A 118 6.74 -9.74 47.83
CA PRO A 118 7.90 -10.50 47.35
C PRO A 118 7.92 -10.73 45.82
N ASP A 119 6.77 -10.58 45.18
CA ASP A 119 6.51 -10.79 43.75
C ASP A 119 6.69 -9.52 42.89
N ASN A 120 6.95 -8.36 43.51
CA ASN A 120 7.12 -7.07 42.81
C ASN A 120 8.50 -6.95 42.10
N ARG A 121 8.79 -7.89 41.21
CA ARG A 121 10.05 -8.06 40.47
C ARG A 121 9.92 -7.58 39.02
N LEU A 122 11.06 -7.42 38.35
CA LEU A 122 11.09 -7.24 36.90
C LEU A 122 11.12 -8.60 36.21
N TRP A 123 10.14 -8.85 35.35
CA TRP A 123 9.95 -10.12 34.66
C TRP A 123 10.27 -10.00 33.18
N MET A 124 10.74 -11.09 32.58
CA MET A 124 10.87 -11.26 31.13
C MET A 124 10.15 -12.53 30.68
N LYS A 125 9.31 -12.43 29.64
CA LYS A 125 8.69 -13.56 28.93
C LYS A 125 8.97 -13.47 27.44
N TRP A 126 8.97 -14.59 26.71
CA TRP A 126 9.18 -14.57 25.27
C TRP A 126 8.52 -15.72 24.52
N VAL A 127 8.32 -15.51 23.21
CA VAL A 127 7.75 -16.50 22.29
C VAL A 127 8.39 -16.36 20.90
N GLU A 128 8.57 -17.47 20.17
CA GLU A 128 8.83 -17.42 18.73
C GLU A 128 7.54 -17.03 17.98
N TRP A 129 7.55 -15.95 17.20
CA TRP A 129 6.30 -15.43 16.61
C TRP A 129 5.74 -16.34 15.51
N GLU A 130 6.57 -17.06 14.75
CA GLU A 130 6.07 -18.05 13.77
C GLU A 130 5.36 -19.22 14.47
N TYR A 131 5.84 -19.59 15.66
CA TYR A 131 5.19 -20.62 16.47
C TYR A 131 3.87 -20.11 17.07
N ALA A 132 3.84 -18.88 17.57
CA ALA A 132 2.63 -18.24 18.06
C ALA A 132 1.52 -18.20 17.00
N ARG A 133 1.86 -17.93 15.74
CA ARG A 133 0.91 -17.97 14.59
C ARG A 133 0.34 -19.36 14.31
N ALA A 134 1.13 -20.41 14.51
CA ALA A 134 0.75 -21.78 14.15
C ALA A 134 0.00 -22.54 15.25
N SER A 135 0.02 -22.03 16.49
CA SER A 135 -0.44 -22.77 17.66
C SER A 135 -1.91 -22.48 18.01
N THR A 136 -2.74 -23.54 18.12
CA THR A 136 -4.10 -23.47 18.68
C THR A 136 -4.12 -23.67 20.20
N LEU A 137 -2.96 -23.85 20.84
CA LEU A 137 -2.81 -24.08 22.29
C LEU A 137 -1.86 -23.03 22.89
N PRO A 138 -2.13 -22.47 24.08
CA PRO A 138 -1.22 -21.51 24.69
C PRO A 138 0.11 -22.20 25.07
N PRO A 139 1.27 -21.62 24.71
CA PRO A 139 2.57 -22.18 25.08
C PRO A 139 2.73 -22.20 26.60
N GLY A 140 3.41 -23.22 27.14
CA GLY A 140 3.93 -23.17 28.50
C GLY A 140 4.88 -21.98 28.66
N PRO A 141 4.87 -21.25 29.79
CA PRO A 141 5.53 -19.95 29.87
C PRO A 141 7.05 -20.09 29.91
N LYS A 142 7.74 -19.60 28.88
CA LYS A 142 9.16 -19.25 28.96
C LYS A 142 9.26 -17.93 29.74
N ILE A 143 9.86 -17.98 30.93
CA ILE A 143 9.88 -16.87 31.89
C ILE A 143 11.25 -16.76 32.55
N SER A 144 11.67 -15.53 32.83
CA SER A 144 12.89 -15.23 33.58
C SER A 144 12.63 -14.07 34.53
N VAL A 145 13.21 -14.16 35.73
CA VAL A 145 13.26 -13.05 36.71
C VAL A 145 14.54 -12.29 36.46
N VAL A 146 14.43 -10.99 36.19
CA VAL A 146 15.58 -10.11 35.88
C VAL A 146 16.21 -9.57 37.15
N SER A 147 15.39 -9.22 38.15
CA SER A 147 15.85 -8.57 39.37
C SER A 147 16.27 -9.56 40.47
N ASP A 148 17.29 -9.18 41.23
CA ASP A 148 17.79 -9.92 42.40
C ASP A 148 16.85 -9.86 43.61
N GLY A 149 15.95 -8.87 43.64
CA GLY A 149 14.89 -8.72 44.64
C GLY A 149 13.69 -7.92 44.13
N PRO A 150 12.72 -7.62 45.03
CA PRO A 150 11.63 -6.70 44.73
C PRO A 150 12.17 -5.29 44.45
N ILE A 151 11.61 -4.62 43.45
CA ILE A 151 11.99 -3.25 43.08
C ILE A 151 10.84 -2.32 43.48
N ILE A 152 11.15 -1.20 44.14
CA ILE A 152 10.14 -0.21 44.55
C ILE A 152 9.74 0.66 43.35
N GLU A 153 10.73 1.16 42.61
CA GLU A 153 10.53 2.03 41.45
C GLU A 153 9.93 1.29 40.26
N THR A 154 9.01 1.95 39.55
CA THR A 154 8.31 1.36 38.39
C THR A 154 9.03 1.63 37.07
N SER A 155 9.98 2.57 37.06
CA SER A 155 10.73 2.94 35.86
C SER A 155 11.87 1.95 35.58
N PHE A 156 11.95 1.47 34.35
CA PHE A 156 13.08 0.68 33.84
C PHE A 156 13.21 0.88 32.34
N ASP A 157 14.40 0.64 31.79
CA ASP A 157 14.61 0.63 30.35
C ASP A 157 15.50 -0.53 29.92
N VAL A 158 15.36 -0.94 28.66
CA VAL A 158 16.03 -2.13 28.12
C VAL A 158 16.66 -1.83 26.77
N ALA A 159 17.94 -2.18 26.63
CA ALA A 159 18.66 -2.21 25.37
C ALA A 159 19.03 -3.64 24.99
N PHE A 160 19.12 -3.91 23.68
CA PHE A 160 19.48 -5.22 23.14
C PHE A 160 20.52 -5.06 22.02
N ASP A 161 21.62 -5.80 22.09
CA ASP A 161 22.69 -5.73 21.08
C ASP A 161 22.60 -6.82 19.99
N GLY A 162 21.56 -7.65 20.03
CA GLY A 162 21.41 -8.85 19.19
C GLY A 162 21.80 -10.15 19.88
N ASN A 163 22.48 -10.08 21.03
CA ASN A 163 22.95 -11.24 21.79
C ASN A 163 22.72 -11.12 23.30
N MET A 164 22.86 -9.92 23.86
CA MET A 164 22.69 -9.60 25.28
C MET A 164 21.64 -8.51 25.48
N PHE A 165 20.90 -8.64 26.57
CA PHE A 165 20.03 -7.59 27.09
C PHE A 165 20.76 -6.78 28.15
N TYR A 166 20.49 -5.48 28.19
CA TYR A 166 20.96 -4.56 29.22
C TYR A 166 19.76 -3.85 29.82
N VAL A 167 19.60 -3.94 31.12
CA VAL A 167 18.43 -3.45 31.84
C VAL A 167 18.89 -2.46 32.89
N VAL A 168 18.26 -1.28 32.93
CA VAL A 168 18.59 -0.21 33.89
C VAL A 168 17.37 0.22 34.69
N TRP A 169 17.56 0.55 35.97
CA TRP A 169 16.57 1.22 36.81
C TRP A 169 17.25 2.02 37.94
N LEU A 170 16.46 2.87 38.60
CA LEU A 170 16.84 3.55 39.84
C LEU A 170 16.18 2.86 41.03
N GLU A 171 16.86 2.82 42.17
CA GLU A 171 16.33 2.25 43.42
C GLU A 171 16.55 3.22 44.58
N ASP A 172 15.56 3.33 45.47
CA ASP A 172 15.70 4.04 46.74
C ASP A 172 16.72 3.34 47.64
N TYR A 173 17.67 4.11 48.18
CA TYR A 173 18.73 3.54 49.00
C TYR A 173 18.73 4.07 50.44
N GLN A 174 18.79 5.39 50.61
CA GLN A 174 18.74 6.07 51.92
C GLN A 174 18.09 7.44 51.76
N THR A 175 17.82 8.13 52.88
CA THR A 175 17.33 9.51 52.83
C THR A 175 18.27 10.38 52.01
N ASN A 176 17.71 11.04 51.00
CA ASN A 176 18.42 11.84 50.01
C ASN A 176 19.47 11.10 49.14
N MET A 177 19.33 9.78 48.93
CA MET A 177 20.19 9.01 48.03
C MET A 177 19.41 7.98 47.20
N LYS A 178 19.74 7.91 45.91
CA LYS A 178 19.31 6.84 45.01
C LYS A 178 20.49 5.98 44.57
N LYS A 179 20.19 4.81 44.02
CA LYS A 179 21.14 3.86 43.48
C LYS A 179 20.81 3.55 42.03
N LEU A 180 21.79 3.66 41.15
CA LEU A 180 21.68 3.24 39.75
C LEU A 180 22.08 1.77 39.64
N LYS A 181 21.16 0.92 39.17
CA LYS A 181 21.42 -0.51 38.94
C LYS A 181 21.37 -0.82 37.45
N ILE A 182 22.36 -1.57 36.97
CA ILE A 182 22.41 -2.07 35.59
C ILE A 182 22.68 -3.56 35.62
N PHE A 183 21.86 -4.33 34.90
CA PHE A 183 22.02 -5.76 34.72
C PHE A 183 22.26 -6.08 33.25
N ARG A 184 23.06 -7.10 33.01
CA ARG A 184 23.23 -7.69 31.68
C ARG A 184 22.77 -9.14 31.67
N GLY A 185 22.00 -9.51 30.66
CA GLY A 185 21.39 -10.82 30.51
C GLY A 185 21.82 -11.48 29.21
N TYR A 186 22.13 -12.77 29.26
CA TYR A 186 22.39 -13.57 28.06
C TYR A 186 21.74 -14.95 28.17
N GLU A 187 21.32 -15.48 27.03
CA GLU A 187 20.78 -16.84 26.94
C GLU A 187 21.95 -17.83 26.98
N TRP A 188 21.97 -18.71 27.98
CA TRP A 188 23.05 -19.70 28.16
C TRP A 188 22.61 -21.13 27.85
N HIS A 189 21.30 -21.36 27.79
CA HIS A 189 20.66 -22.60 27.35
C HIS A 189 19.36 -22.23 26.63
N PRO A 190 18.89 -23.04 25.65
CA PRO A 190 17.56 -22.86 25.09
C PRO A 190 16.53 -22.78 26.22
N ASP A 191 15.92 -21.61 26.35
CA ASP A 191 14.89 -21.28 27.33
C ASP A 191 15.37 -20.80 28.72
N LEU A 192 16.67 -20.61 28.97
CA LEU A 192 17.20 -20.07 30.22
C LEU A 192 18.14 -18.88 30.01
N PHE A 193 17.91 -17.84 30.82
CA PHE A 193 18.72 -16.63 30.86
C PHE A 193 19.56 -16.58 32.13
N ASN A 194 20.78 -16.05 32.00
CA ASN A 194 21.64 -15.71 33.12
C ASN A 194 21.73 -14.19 33.22
N TRP A 195 21.43 -13.63 34.40
CA TRP A 195 21.46 -12.20 34.68
C TRP A 195 22.61 -11.88 35.63
N VAL A 196 23.41 -10.88 35.27
CA VAL A 196 24.58 -10.45 36.04
C VAL A 196 24.48 -8.96 36.33
N GLU A 197 24.59 -8.58 37.60
CA GLU A 197 24.73 -7.18 37.99
C GLU A 197 26.03 -6.61 37.40
N SER A 198 25.90 -5.55 36.62
CA SER A 198 26.97 -4.90 35.86
C SER A 198 27.36 -3.56 36.47
N TYR A 199 26.43 -2.88 37.15
CA TYR A 199 26.67 -1.61 37.82
C TYR A 199 25.74 -1.45 39.03
N ASN A 200 26.26 -0.90 40.12
CA ASN A 200 25.56 -0.69 41.38
C ASN A 200 26.27 0.41 42.19
N GLN A 201 25.88 1.67 41.96
CA GLN A 201 26.47 2.81 42.67
C GLN A 201 25.38 3.74 43.19
N ALA A 202 25.58 4.23 44.42
CA ALA A 202 24.72 5.22 45.05
C ALA A 202 25.19 6.64 44.70
N PHE A 203 24.25 7.58 44.63
CA PHE A 203 24.50 8.99 44.34
C PHE A 203 23.51 9.90 45.08
N ASP A 204 23.90 11.16 45.28
CA ASP A 204 23.10 12.16 45.96
C ASP A 204 21.81 12.46 45.18
N TRP A 205 20.69 12.51 45.91
CA TRP A 205 19.37 12.78 45.36
C TRP A 205 18.50 13.48 46.40
N THR A 206 18.30 14.79 46.35
CA THR A 206 17.31 15.47 47.22
C THR A 206 15.90 15.46 46.61
N GLU A 207 14.84 15.40 47.43
CA GLU A 207 13.45 15.29 46.96
C GLU A 207 13.09 16.40 45.95
N GLY A 208 12.86 15.95 44.71
CA GLY A 208 12.48 16.76 43.58
C GLY A 208 12.36 15.84 42.36
N GLU A 209 11.22 15.88 41.66
CA GLU A 209 10.84 14.85 40.69
C GLU A 209 11.88 14.62 39.59
N GLY A 210 12.41 13.40 39.61
CA GLY A 210 13.39 12.81 38.70
C GLY A 210 13.59 11.37 39.14
N THR A 211 12.96 10.43 38.43
CA THR A 211 12.78 9.03 38.87
C THR A 211 13.27 8.00 37.85
N ARG A 212 13.99 8.42 36.80
CA ARG A 212 14.22 7.58 35.61
C ARG A 212 15.68 7.46 35.21
N ALA A 213 15.97 6.32 34.61
CA ALA A 213 17.19 6.05 33.88
C ALA A 213 16.82 5.39 32.54
N THR A 214 17.54 5.72 31.48
CA THR A 214 17.36 5.15 30.14
C THR A 214 18.70 4.62 29.62
N ILE A 215 18.66 3.54 28.84
CA ILE A 215 19.85 2.85 28.33
C ILE A 215 19.72 2.62 26.83
N THR A 216 20.84 2.79 26.12
CA THR A 216 20.91 2.46 24.69
C THR A 216 22.25 1.83 24.34
N TYR A 217 22.24 1.06 23.25
CA TYR A 217 23.42 0.40 22.69
C TYR A 217 23.71 0.96 21.30
N GLY A 218 24.97 1.32 21.02
CA GLY A 218 25.36 1.71 19.67
C GLY A 218 26.87 1.67 19.37
N PRO A 219 27.24 1.92 18.11
CA PRO A 219 28.61 1.79 17.61
C PRO A 219 29.66 2.64 18.34
N PRO A 220 30.94 2.20 18.37
CA PRO A 220 31.44 0.93 17.84
C PRO A 220 31.06 -0.30 18.69
N THR A 221 30.77 -0.16 20.00
CA THR A 221 30.20 -1.20 20.90
C THR A 221 29.90 -0.58 22.28
N ASN A 222 29.36 0.63 22.30
CA ASN A 222 29.19 1.41 23.52
C ASN A 222 27.78 1.27 24.09
N LEU A 223 27.71 1.20 25.42
CA LEU A 223 26.48 1.43 26.17
C LEU A 223 26.50 2.84 26.72
N TYR A 224 25.35 3.50 26.64
CA TYR A 224 25.13 4.81 27.21
C TYR A 224 23.93 4.75 28.14
N VAL A 225 24.12 5.25 29.35
CA VAL A 225 23.04 5.40 30.34
C VAL A 225 22.91 6.87 30.70
N ALA A 226 21.68 7.37 30.66
CA ALA A 226 21.34 8.71 31.08
C ALA A 226 20.43 8.63 32.30
N TYR A 227 20.73 9.42 33.32
CA TYR A 227 19.93 9.48 34.55
C TYR A 227 19.97 10.89 35.15
N CYS A 228 19.00 11.18 36.01
CA CYS A 228 18.94 12.42 36.76
C CYS A 228 19.64 12.29 38.11
N CYS A 229 20.28 13.37 38.55
CA CYS A 229 20.92 13.47 39.85
C CYS A 229 20.60 14.86 40.45
N HIS A 230 20.40 14.97 41.76
CA HIS A 230 20.04 16.23 42.39
C HIS A 230 20.87 16.46 43.65
N SER A 231 21.60 17.57 43.69
CA SER A 231 22.49 17.93 44.78
C SER A 231 22.19 19.33 45.31
N SER A 232 22.88 19.75 46.38
CA SER A 232 22.77 21.10 46.93
C SER A 232 23.07 22.24 45.94
N SER A 233 23.71 21.94 44.79
CA SER A 233 23.99 22.90 43.71
C SER A 233 22.93 22.92 42.59
N GLY A 234 21.86 22.11 42.70
CA GLY A 234 20.78 22.02 41.71
C GLY A 234 20.72 20.67 40.97
N SER A 235 19.75 20.54 40.05
CA SER A 235 19.57 19.34 39.22
C SER A 235 20.68 19.16 38.19
N GLY A 236 21.12 17.92 38.04
CA GLY A 236 22.23 17.51 37.19
C GLY A 236 21.81 16.47 36.15
N LYS A 237 22.37 16.63 34.95
CA LYS A 237 22.28 15.67 33.84
C LYS A 237 23.47 14.73 33.95
N CYS A 238 23.22 13.48 34.31
CA CYS A 238 24.25 12.51 34.58
C CYS A 238 24.32 11.46 33.45
N PHE A 239 25.55 11.15 32.98
CA PHE A 239 25.79 10.17 31.90
C PHE A 239 26.85 9.15 32.30
N LEU A 240 26.59 7.89 31.94
CA LEU A 240 27.50 6.78 32.17
C LEU A 240 27.75 6.06 30.84
N LYS A 241 28.99 5.64 30.61
CA LYS A 241 29.41 4.96 29.38
C LYS A 241 30.18 3.69 29.69
N SER A 242 29.89 2.63 28.93
CA SER A 242 30.72 1.42 28.88
C SER A 242 31.14 1.17 27.43
N THR A 243 32.37 0.74 27.22
CA THR A 243 32.92 0.41 25.88
C THR A 243 33.16 -1.09 25.70
N ASP A 244 32.82 -1.90 26.70
CA ASP A 244 33.16 -3.32 26.79
C ASP A 244 31.94 -4.18 27.18
N ARG A 245 30.75 -3.81 26.70
CA ARG A 245 29.48 -4.54 26.93
C ARG A 245 29.13 -4.64 28.42
N GLY A 246 29.35 -3.57 29.16
CA GLY A 246 29.00 -3.45 30.58
C GLY A 246 29.87 -4.35 31.47
N ILE A 247 31.12 -4.64 31.10
CA ILE A 247 32.07 -5.25 32.03
C ILE A 247 32.62 -4.15 32.96
N THR A 248 32.98 -3.01 32.38
CA THR A 248 33.43 -1.82 33.09
C THR A 248 32.64 -0.59 32.66
N TRP A 249 32.56 0.37 33.58
CA TRP A 249 31.86 1.63 33.40
C TRP A 249 32.81 2.78 33.70
N LEU A 250 32.82 3.79 32.84
CA LEU A 250 33.59 5.01 33.06
C LEU A 250 32.98 5.83 34.21
N THR A 251 33.75 6.74 34.78
CA THR A 251 33.25 7.66 35.81
C THR A 251 32.07 8.47 35.25
N PRO A 252 30.95 8.58 35.99
CA PRO A 252 29.82 9.38 35.52
C PRO A 252 30.20 10.83 35.27
N GLU A 253 29.72 11.40 34.16
CA GLU A 253 29.84 12.82 33.86
C GLU A 253 28.52 13.52 34.20
N CYS A 254 28.58 14.52 35.09
CA CYS A 254 27.41 15.20 35.64
C CYS A 254 27.46 16.70 35.33
N PHE A 255 26.43 17.21 34.65
CA PHE A 255 26.32 18.64 34.31
C PHE A 255 25.18 19.27 35.11
N HIS A 256 25.51 20.12 36.09
CA HIS A 256 24.53 20.84 36.90
C HIS A 256 24.16 22.19 36.28
N HIS A 257 22.86 22.50 36.26
CA HIS A 257 22.37 23.80 35.80
C HIS A 257 21.91 24.64 37.01
N PRO A 258 22.37 25.90 37.15
CA PRO A 258 22.12 26.70 38.36
C PRO A 258 20.67 27.17 38.53
N THR A 259 19.87 27.18 37.46
CA THR A 259 18.48 27.70 37.48
C THR A 259 17.40 26.70 37.06
N VAL A 260 17.78 25.51 36.56
CA VAL A 260 16.79 24.49 36.17
C VAL A 260 16.52 23.65 37.40
N ARG A 261 15.25 23.52 37.77
CA ARG A 261 14.87 22.83 39.00
C ARG A 261 14.80 21.33 38.80
N TYR A 262 14.41 20.86 37.61
CA TYR A 262 14.22 19.43 37.36
C TYR A 262 14.74 19.00 36.00
N TYR A 263 15.32 17.80 35.95
CA TYR A 263 15.78 17.13 34.75
C TYR A 263 15.29 15.69 34.80
N ASP A 264 14.55 15.25 33.79
CA ASP A 264 14.03 13.89 33.72
C ASP A 264 14.27 13.28 32.33
N PRO A 265 15.25 12.37 32.18
CA PRO A 265 15.56 11.75 30.90
C PRO A 265 14.45 10.76 30.51
N ARG A 266 13.88 10.97 29.32
CA ARG A 266 12.74 10.17 28.83
C ARG A 266 13.19 8.99 27.97
N VAL A 267 14.20 9.18 27.12
CA VAL A 267 14.68 8.15 26.19
C VAL A 267 16.11 8.44 25.70
N ALA A 268 16.89 7.39 25.49
CA ALA A 268 18.19 7.44 24.84
C ALA A 268 18.22 6.66 23.52
N ALA A 269 18.86 7.22 22.48
CA ALA A 269 19.11 6.57 21.21
C ALA A 269 20.56 6.77 20.77
N ALA A 270 21.27 5.70 20.40
CA ALA A 270 22.66 5.84 19.97
C ALA A 270 22.78 6.37 18.53
N ASN A 271 23.83 7.16 18.26
CA ASN A 271 24.25 7.51 16.91
C ASN A 271 25.14 6.37 16.36
N VAL A 272 24.90 5.94 15.12
CA VAL A 272 25.62 4.81 14.52
C VAL A 272 26.82 5.21 13.67
N ASP A 273 26.83 6.44 13.15
CA ASP A 273 27.87 6.96 12.28
C ASP A 273 28.98 7.65 13.08
N GLU A 274 28.62 8.23 14.24
CA GLU A 274 29.57 8.78 15.21
C GLU A 274 29.31 8.20 16.61
N PRO A 275 30.37 7.86 17.40
CA PRO A 275 30.18 7.37 18.76
C PRO A 275 29.55 8.47 19.64
N GLY A 276 28.26 8.34 19.94
CA GLY A 276 27.50 9.29 20.74
C GLY A 276 26.07 8.84 21.02
N VAL A 277 25.37 9.62 21.86
CA VAL A 277 23.99 9.31 22.29
C VAL A 277 23.09 10.56 22.23
N TRP A 278 21.88 10.35 21.74
CA TRP A 278 20.74 11.26 21.76
C TRP A 278 19.93 11.04 23.01
N ILE A 279 19.55 12.12 23.69
CA ILE A 279 18.80 12.05 24.93
C ILE A 279 17.70 13.09 24.88
N ALA A 280 16.44 12.65 24.87
CA ALA A 280 15.31 13.54 25.10
C ALA A 280 15.04 13.65 26.59
N TYR A 281 14.80 14.85 27.08
CA TYR A 281 14.55 15.08 28.49
C TYR A 281 13.63 16.27 28.73
N ASN A 282 12.90 16.21 29.83
CA ASN A 282 12.08 17.31 30.31
C ASN A 282 12.90 18.19 31.26
N SER A 283 12.64 19.49 31.20
CA SER A 283 13.25 20.50 32.07
C SER A 283 12.16 21.41 32.62
N ASP A 284 11.96 21.40 33.95
CA ASP A 284 11.01 22.31 34.61
C ASP A 284 11.74 23.53 35.20
N ARG A 285 11.26 24.72 34.79
CA ARG A 285 11.78 26.04 35.19
C ARG A 285 11.00 26.64 36.38
N GLY A 286 9.90 26.01 36.79
CA GLY A 286 8.97 26.40 37.83
C GLY A 286 7.82 27.25 37.31
N GLY A 287 6.59 27.01 37.81
CA GLY A 287 5.41 27.82 37.50
C GLY A 287 4.59 27.38 36.28
N HIS A 288 4.48 26.07 36.01
CA HIS A 288 3.81 25.46 34.83
C HIS A 288 4.56 25.68 33.49
N GLU A 289 5.89 25.77 33.54
CA GLU A 289 6.75 25.84 32.36
C GLU A 289 7.70 24.63 32.32
N ILE A 290 7.23 23.53 31.72
CA ILE A 290 8.07 22.40 31.32
C ILE A 290 8.50 22.58 29.86
N ASP A 291 9.77 22.37 29.58
CA ASP A 291 10.34 22.38 28.23
C ASP A 291 10.90 20.98 27.89
N LEU A 292 10.57 20.47 26.70
CA LEU A 292 11.27 19.32 26.10
C LEU A 292 12.56 19.77 25.39
N TYR A 293 13.68 19.16 25.77
CA TYR A 293 14.99 19.33 25.16
C TYR A 293 15.50 18.03 24.56
N VAL A 294 16.36 18.17 23.56
CA VAL A 294 17.21 17.09 23.07
C VAL A 294 18.67 17.48 23.26
N LEU A 295 19.44 16.52 23.74
CA LEU A 295 20.87 16.62 23.84
C LEU A 295 21.56 15.56 22.98
N TYR A 296 22.62 15.98 22.29
CA TYR A 296 23.61 15.08 21.72
C TYR A 296 24.90 15.07 22.54
N ILE A 297 25.35 13.87 22.89
CA ILE A 297 26.64 13.68 23.56
C ILE A 297 27.57 12.96 22.60
N ARG A 298 28.56 13.69 22.07
CA ARG A 298 29.67 13.11 21.30
C ARG A 298 30.62 12.36 22.24
N SER A 299 31.42 11.46 21.67
CA SER A 299 32.53 10.81 22.38
C SER A 299 33.51 11.78 23.04
N HIS A 300 33.59 13.03 22.54
CA HIS A 300 34.42 14.10 23.07
C HIS A 300 33.73 15.48 22.87
N GLY A 301 33.31 16.16 23.93
CA GLY A 301 32.84 17.56 23.86
C GLY A 301 31.72 17.91 24.84
N LEU A 302 31.56 19.22 25.12
CA LEU A 302 30.48 19.73 25.96
C LEU A 302 29.10 19.56 25.28
N PRO A 303 28.05 19.22 26.03
CA PRO A 303 26.70 19.07 25.52
C PRO A 303 26.14 20.38 24.94
N ASN A 304 25.61 20.34 23.70
CA ASN A 304 24.80 21.42 23.14
C ASN A 304 23.33 21.03 23.24
N ASP A 305 22.58 21.68 24.13
CA ASP A 305 21.15 21.46 24.29
C ASP A 305 20.34 22.20 23.22
N VAL A 306 19.32 21.53 22.66
CA VAL A 306 18.35 22.16 21.76
C VAL A 306 16.96 22.07 22.39
N GLN A 307 16.30 23.21 22.56
CA GLN A 307 14.90 23.27 22.97
C GLN A 307 14.02 22.93 21.77
N ILE A 308 13.16 21.93 21.92
CA ILE A 308 12.37 21.38 20.80
C ILE A 308 10.90 21.80 20.85
N SER A 309 10.37 21.92 22.06
CA SER A 309 8.97 22.25 22.29
C SER A 309 8.66 23.71 21.97
N GLY A 310 9.26 24.70 22.65
CA GLY A 310 9.03 26.13 22.38
C GLY A 310 7.56 26.57 22.52
N LEU A 311 6.71 25.75 23.14
CA LEU A 311 5.30 26.02 23.45
C LEU A 311 5.25 26.33 24.94
N GLY A 312 4.95 27.58 25.33
CA GLY A 312 4.87 27.97 26.74
C GLY A 312 3.54 27.57 27.39
N GLY A 313 3.54 27.34 28.71
CA GLY A 313 2.34 27.06 29.51
C GLY A 313 1.91 25.58 29.52
N VAL A 314 2.78 24.68 29.97
CA VAL A 314 2.64 23.22 29.79
C VAL A 314 2.92 22.47 31.09
N ASP A 315 2.07 21.47 31.38
CA ASP A 315 2.15 20.66 32.59
C ASP A 315 2.99 19.36 32.44
N GLU A 316 3.12 18.76 31.24
CA GLU A 316 3.91 17.54 31.03
C GLU A 316 4.33 17.30 29.56
N TYR A 317 5.52 16.71 29.35
CA TYR A 317 5.94 16.10 28.07
C TYR A 317 6.32 14.62 28.23
N ILE A 318 6.04 13.80 27.21
CA ILE A 318 6.55 12.42 27.11
C ILE A 318 7.10 12.24 25.71
N ALA A 319 8.32 11.70 25.56
CA ALA A 319 8.98 11.57 24.25
C ALA A 319 9.52 10.16 23.99
N ASP A 320 9.51 9.75 22.73
CA ASP A 320 10.26 8.58 22.22
C ASP A 320 11.20 9.04 21.10
N ILE A 321 12.42 8.50 21.07
CA ILE A 321 13.40 8.71 20.00
C ILE A 321 13.77 7.33 19.47
N LYS A 322 13.61 7.14 18.16
CA LYS A 322 14.02 5.91 17.48
C LYS A 322 14.91 6.21 16.28
N PHE A 323 15.90 5.35 16.12
CA PHE A 323 16.84 5.33 15.01
C PHE A 323 16.73 3.99 14.27
N TYR A 324 16.95 4.00 12.95
CA TYR A 324 16.71 2.85 12.06
C TYR A 324 17.93 2.60 11.15
N LYS A 325 18.65 1.49 11.37
CA LYS A 325 19.99 1.24 10.78
C LYS A 325 20.01 0.70 9.33
N ILE A 326 18.87 0.31 8.75
CA ILE A 326 18.87 -0.65 7.63
C ILE A 326 18.69 -0.01 6.24
N TYR A 327 18.49 1.31 6.18
CA TYR A 327 18.37 2.03 4.91
C TYR A 327 19.18 3.33 4.95
N SER A 328 19.47 3.92 3.80
CA SER A 328 20.12 5.24 3.64
C SER A 328 19.33 6.43 4.22
N CYS A 329 18.38 6.17 5.12
CA CYS A 329 17.59 7.16 5.82
C CYS A 329 18.39 7.68 7.02
N GLU A 330 19.13 8.76 6.80
CA GLU A 330 19.96 9.43 7.80
C GLU A 330 19.14 10.25 8.81
N TYR A 331 17.99 9.75 9.30
CA TYR A 331 17.06 10.54 10.12
C TYR A 331 16.79 9.94 11.50
N ILE A 332 16.59 10.83 12.48
CA ILE A 332 16.16 10.53 13.84
C ILE A 332 14.74 11.05 13.98
N ASN A 333 13.82 10.18 14.40
CA ASN A 333 12.41 10.55 14.58
C ASN A 333 12.09 10.71 16.05
N MET A 334 11.21 11.65 16.35
CA MET A 334 10.66 11.87 17.69
C MET A 334 9.15 12.05 17.61
N VAL A 335 8.46 11.49 18.61
CA VAL A 335 7.09 11.87 18.95
C VAL A 335 7.10 12.38 20.38
N TYR A 336 6.36 13.45 20.65
CA TYR A 336 6.09 13.89 22.00
C TYR A 336 4.64 14.31 22.22
N ILE A 337 4.23 14.30 23.48
CA ILE A 337 2.92 14.81 23.92
C ILE A 337 3.09 16.19 24.53
N HIS A 338 2.17 17.07 24.20
CA HIS A 338 1.98 18.39 24.80
C HIS A 338 0.67 18.38 25.60
N ASP A 339 0.70 18.84 26.86
CA ASP A 339 -0.47 18.92 27.76
C ASP A 339 -0.76 20.37 28.19
N GLU A 340 -1.88 20.92 27.73
CA GLU A 340 -2.35 22.27 28.10
C GLU A 340 -3.30 22.18 29.32
N GLU A 341 -2.78 22.46 30.51
CA GLU A 341 -3.53 22.57 31.79
C GLU A 341 -4.40 21.34 32.13
N GLY A 342 -4.01 20.14 31.66
CA GLY A 342 -4.74 18.89 31.90
C GLY A 342 -6.08 18.78 31.17
N GLN A 343 -6.40 19.70 30.26
CA GLN A 343 -7.65 19.72 29.49
C GLN A 343 -7.49 19.08 28.12
N TYR A 344 -6.36 19.34 27.45
CA TYR A 344 -6.11 18.94 26.07
C TYR A 344 -4.69 18.38 25.90
N ARG A 345 -4.57 17.09 25.57
CA ARG A 345 -3.29 16.47 25.20
C ARG A 345 -3.22 16.21 23.71
N LYS A 346 -2.13 16.67 23.07
CA LYS A 346 -1.86 16.51 21.64
C LYS A 346 -0.52 15.80 21.43
N ALA A 347 -0.48 14.85 20.50
CA ALA A 347 0.77 14.23 20.09
C ALA A 347 1.35 14.97 18.88
N TYR A 348 2.65 15.19 18.89
CA TYR A 348 3.41 15.85 17.84
C TYR A 348 4.54 14.95 17.37
N TRP A 349 4.70 14.83 16.06
CA TRP A 349 5.83 14.19 15.42
C TRP A 349 6.79 15.22 14.86
N MET A 350 8.05 14.82 14.73
CA MET A 350 9.12 15.59 14.10
C MET A 350 10.32 14.69 13.83
N TRP A 351 11.24 15.18 13.00
CA TRP A 351 12.47 14.46 12.67
C TRP A 351 13.65 15.40 12.51
N THR A 352 14.87 14.87 12.59
CA THR A 352 16.11 15.59 12.29
C THR A 352 17.05 14.73 11.47
N SER A 353 17.97 15.35 10.71
CA SER A 353 19.07 14.65 10.05
C SER A 353 20.16 14.25 11.06
N GLN A 354 20.83 13.12 10.82
CA GLN A 354 22.02 12.72 11.56
C GLN A 354 23.18 13.71 11.36
N SER A 355 23.32 14.27 10.15
CA SER A 355 24.36 15.23 9.82
C SER A 355 24.07 16.65 10.31
N ASP A 356 22.79 16.96 10.57
CA ASP A 356 22.34 18.24 11.10
C ASP A 356 21.43 18.06 12.32
N PRO A 357 22.00 17.58 13.44
CA PRO A 357 21.19 17.10 14.56
C PRO A 357 20.50 18.19 15.40
N LEU A 358 20.89 19.44 15.20
CA LEU A 358 20.38 20.54 16.00
C LEU A 358 19.14 21.19 15.33
N ASN A 359 18.79 20.77 14.12
CA ASN A 359 17.71 21.33 13.33
C ASN A 359 16.61 20.29 13.12
N TRP A 360 15.56 20.40 13.93
CA TRP A 360 14.38 19.53 13.86
C TRP A 360 13.33 20.11 12.91
N TYR A 361 12.74 19.25 12.10
CA TYR A 361 11.80 19.55 11.02
C TYR A 361 10.43 18.91 11.28
N ASP A 362 9.42 19.37 10.53
CA ASP A 362 8.07 18.81 10.47
C ASP A 362 7.39 18.56 11.81
N LYS A 363 7.40 19.58 12.69
CA LYS A 363 6.61 19.61 13.92
C LYS A 363 5.12 19.60 13.58
N VAL A 364 4.56 18.40 13.43
CA VAL A 364 3.19 18.15 12.97
C VAL A 364 2.40 17.48 14.08
N GLN A 365 1.19 17.96 14.36
CA GLN A 365 0.27 17.26 15.25
C GLN A 365 -0.20 15.98 14.57
N VAL A 366 0.02 14.83 15.21
CA VAL A 366 -0.30 13.51 14.63
C VAL A 366 -1.69 13.05 14.98
N ASN A 367 -2.15 13.38 16.18
CA ASN A 367 -3.46 12.99 16.68
C ASN A 367 -4.33 14.22 16.88
N ASP A 368 -5.52 14.24 16.27
CA ASP A 368 -6.49 15.34 16.30
C ASP A 368 -7.58 15.19 17.38
N GLN A 369 -7.60 14.07 18.12
CA GLN A 369 -8.52 13.79 19.20
C GLN A 369 -7.85 13.94 20.58
N ASP A 370 -8.66 14.32 21.57
CA ASP A 370 -8.18 14.57 22.94
C ASP A 370 -7.61 13.28 23.56
N ILE A 371 -6.29 13.21 23.69
CA ILE A 371 -5.60 12.11 24.37
C ILE A 371 -5.82 12.28 25.88
N THR A 372 -5.89 11.19 26.66
CA THR A 372 -5.92 11.30 28.14
C THR A 372 -4.61 10.94 28.78
N SER A 373 -4.49 11.31 30.07
CA SER A 373 -3.39 10.97 30.98
C SER A 373 -2.90 9.55 30.75
N TRP A 374 -1.69 9.44 30.20
CA TRP A 374 -1.00 8.18 30.03
C TRP A 374 -0.70 7.64 31.43
N PRO A 375 -0.60 6.31 31.62
CA PRO A 375 0.18 5.83 32.74
C PRO A 375 1.55 6.53 32.70
N GLU A 376 2.06 6.99 33.84
CA GLU A 376 3.45 7.44 33.93
C GLU A 376 4.35 6.44 33.17
N ASP A 377 5.29 6.96 32.38
CA ASP A 377 6.24 6.18 31.55
C ASP A 377 5.72 5.52 30.27
N VAL A 378 4.46 5.73 29.87
CA VAL A 378 3.99 5.25 28.57
C VAL A 378 4.02 6.45 27.60
N ALA A 379 4.78 6.31 26.51
CA ALA A 379 4.92 7.31 25.44
C ALA A 379 4.31 6.78 24.15
N PRO A 380 3.77 7.65 23.26
CA PRO A 380 3.41 7.22 21.93
C PRO A 380 4.68 6.74 21.25
N ARG A 381 4.72 5.45 20.94
CA ARG A 381 5.89 4.83 20.33
C ARG A 381 5.79 4.92 18.82
N LEU A 382 6.91 5.31 18.23
CA LEU A 382 7.09 5.41 16.80
C LEU A 382 7.16 4.02 16.16
N VAL A 383 6.31 3.80 15.19
CA VAL A 383 6.30 2.60 14.36
C VAL A 383 6.77 2.97 12.97
N TYR A 384 7.91 2.44 12.53
CA TYR A 384 8.40 2.65 11.17
C TYR A 384 8.30 1.35 10.38
N SER A 385 7.85 1.43 9.14
CA SER A 385 8.00 0.32 8.21
C SER A 385 9.21 0.55 7.29
N PRO A 386 10.12 -0.42 7.13
CA PRO A 386 11.26 -0.30 6.23
C PRO A 386 10.81 -0.11 4.77
N GLY A 387 11.36 0.89 4.06
CA GLY A 387 11.25 0.92 2.58
C GLY A 387 11.43 2.21 1.77
N ASN A 388 11.38 3.45 2.29
CA ASN A 388 11.70 4.64 1.46
C ASN A 388 11.87 5.96 2.22
N TRP A 389 12.54 6.90 1.55
CA TRP A 389 12.80 8.29 1.93
C TRP A 389 11.56 8.97 2.53
N ALA A 390 11.62 9.23 3.84
CA ALA A 390 10.68 10.04 4.61
C ALA A 390 9.22 9.55 4.72
N SER A 391 8.92 8.27 4.45
CA SER A 391 7.54 7.87 4.24
C SER A 391 6.96 6.76 5.13
N GLY A 392 6.66 7.11 6.39
CA GLY A 392 5.60 6.46 7.18
C GLY A 392 6.02 6.03 8.57
N SER A 393 5.90 6.94 9.54
CA SER A 393 5.87 6.58 10.96
C SER A 393 4.42 6.59 11.45
N GLY A 394 3.91 5.48 11.97
CA GLY A 394 2.63 5.46 12.68
C GLY A 394 2.84 5.58 14.19
N VAL A 395 1.81 6.04 14.90
CA VAL A 395 1.88 6.23 16.35
C VAL A 395 0.80 5.40 17.02
N VAL A 396 1.18 4.55 17.98
CA VAL A 396 0.20 3.84 18.79
C VAL A 396 -0.13 4.65 20.04
N PHE A 397 -1.42 4.81 20.33
CA PHE A 397 -1.90 5.56 21.48
C PHE A 397 -3.23 5.01 22.04
N SER A 398 -3.66 5.55 23.19
CA SER A 398 -4.96 5.24 23.81
C SER A 398 -5.89 6.47 23.88
N TYR A 399 -7.19 6.27 23.74
CA TYR A 399 -8.23 7.32 23.73
C TYR A 399 -8.63 7.83 25.12
N PHE A 400 -9.62 8.74 25.19
CA PHE A 400 -10.16 9.35 26.42
C PHE A 400 -10.48 8.31 27.53
N TRP A 401 -9.97 8.56 28.74
CA TRP A 401 -9.94 7.67 29.93
C TRP A 401 -9.24 6.32 29.71
N LYS A 402 -8.24 6.27 28.81
CA LYS A 402 -7.51 5.06 28.40
C LYS A 402 -8.38 4.00 27.71
N HIS A 403 -9.53 4.38 27.14
CA HIS A 403 -10.47 3.42 26.56
C HIS A 403 -10.07 3.04 25.14
N GLY A 404 -9.56 1.82 24.95
CA GLY A 404 -9.06 1.29 23.68
C GLY A 404 -7.61 1.69 23.36
N LEU A 405 -7.04 1.00 22.37
CA LEU A 405 -5.75 1.24 21.75
C LEU A 405 -5.94 1.41 20.26
N TYR A 406 -5.28 2.41 19.71
CA TYR A 406 -5.44 2.84 18.33
C TYR A 406 -4.07 3.11 17.71
N PHE A 407 -3.99 2.87 16.41
CA PHE A 407 -2.86 3.19 15.57
C PHE A 407 -3.22 4.39 14.70
N ASP A 408 -2.53 5.50 14.93
CA ASP A 408 -2.55 6.67 14.07
C ASP A 408 -1.73 6.36 12.81
N ALA A 409 -2.41 6.12 11.69
CA ALA A 409 -1.74 5.81 10.45
C ALA A 409 -1.28 7.11 9.76
N PRO A 410 -0.05 7.18 9.23
CA PRO A 410 0.36 8.32 8.42
C PRO A 410 -0.23 8.13 7.02
N TRP A 411 -1.42 8.68 6.76
CA TRP A 411 -2.08 8.52 5.45
C TRP A 411 -1.30 9.18 4.30
N ASN A 412 -0.30 10.00 4.59
CA ASN A 412 0.49 10.65 3.54
C ASN A 412 1.66 9.82 3.00
N THR A 413 1.94 8.62 3.50
CA THR A 413 3.26 8.03 3.22
C THR A 413 3.35 6.53 2.93
N ILE A 414 2.23 5.78 2.96
CA ILE A 414 2.23 4.36 2.51
C ILE A 414 1.18 4.07 1.42
N SER A 415 0.48 5.08 0.91
CA SER A 415 -0.12 4.99 -0.42
C SER A 415 0.24 6.29 -1.13
N GLY A 416 1.07 6.22 -2.16
CA GLY A 416 1.21 7.39 -3.01
C GLY A 416 -0.15 7.79 -3.56
N GLY A 417 -0.31 9.07 -3.89
CA GLY A 417 -1.53 9.52 -4.56
C GLY A 417 -1.74 8.77 -5.88
N LEU A 418 -3.01 8.58 -6.23
CA LEU A 418 -3.41 8.15 -7.57
C LEU A 418 -3.55 9.39 -8.46
N LEU A 419 -2.84 9.42 -9.58
CA LEU A 419 -3.07 10.39 -10.66
C LEU A 419 -3.84 9.70 -11.80
N ILE A 420 -5.05 10.18 -12.07
CA ILE A 420 -5.83 9.78 -13.24
C ILE A 420 -5.56 10.78 -14.36
N ILE A 421 -4.99 10.30 -15.46
CA ILE A 421 -4.79 11.09 -16.69
C ILE A 421 -5.76 10.55 -17.73
N THR A 422 -6.62 11.42 -18.26
CA THR A 422 -7.73 10.98 -19.12
C THR A 422 -8.09 12.01 -20.19
N ALA A 423 -8.89 11.60 -21.17
CA ALA A 423 -9.53 12.50 -22.14
C ALA A 423 -10.66 13.30 -21.47
N ASN A 424 -10.91 14.53 -21.94
CA ASN A 424 -11.91 15.42 -21.34
C ASN A 424 -13.29 14.77 -21.16
N GLU A 425 -13.72 13.99 -22.16
CA GLU A 425 -15.03 13.36 -22.19
C GLU A 425 -15.25 12.32 -21.07
N PHE A 426 -14.18 11.76 -20.50
CA PHE A 426 -14.28 10.72 -19.47
C PHE A 426 -14.26 11.25 -18.04
N THR A 427 -13.89 12.52 -17.85
CA THR A 427 -13.74 13.15 -16.52
C THR A 427 -14.97 12.98 -15.62
N SER A 428 -16.17 13.20 -16.16
CA SER A 428 -17.42 13.08 -15.39
C SER A 428 -17.72 11.65 -14.94
N ALA A 429 -17.38 10.64 -15.75
CA ALA A 429 -17.60 9.23 -15.39
C ALA A 429 -16.61 8.75 -14.33
N LEU A 430 -15.38 9.28 -14.36
CA LEU A 430 -14.32 8.95 -13.41
C LEU A 430 -14.49 9.59 -12.03
N GLN A 431 -15.30 10.65 -11.91
CA GLN A 431 -15.49 11.34 -10.63
C GLN A 431 -15.93 10.39 -9.51
N ARG A 432 -16.79 9.41 -9.81
CA ARG A 432 -17.21 8.39 -8.83
C ARG A 432 -16.05 7.57 -8.29
N LEU A 433 -15.05 7.27 -9.12
CA LEU A 433 -13.84 6.56 -8.69
C LEU A 433 -12.93 7.47 -7.86
N VAL A 434 -12.77 8.73 -8.27
CA VAL A 434 -12.02 9.74 -7.50
C VAL A 434 -12.62 9.88 -6.10
N ASP A 435 -13.94 10.03 -5.99
CA ASP A 435 -14.64 10.14 -4.72
C ASP A 435 -14.47 8.87 -3.88
N TRP A 436 -14.62 7.69 -4.49
CA TRP A 436 -14.42 6.41 -3.84
C TRP A 436 -13.01 6.26 -3.26
N LYS A 437 -11.98 6.57 -4.05
CA LYS A 437 -10.59 6.46 -3.64
C LYS A 437 -10.25 7.45 -2.53
N ASN A 438 -10.67 8.70 -2.65
CA ASN A 438 -10.50 9.69 -1.59
C ASN A 438 -11.22 9.28 -0.30
N ASN A 439 -12.47 8.81 -0.39
CA ASN A 439 -13.26 8.39 0.79
C ASN A 439 -12.71 7.12 1.47
N THR A 440 -11.97 6.31 0.72
CA THR A 440 -11.30 5.11 1.23
C THR A 440 -9.79 5.32 1.40
N GLY A 441 -9.38 6.61 1.37
CA GLY A 441 -8.09 7.13 1.80
C GLY A 441 -6.90 6.94 0.84
N ILE A 442 -7.13 6.92 -0.46
CA ILE A 442 -6.10 7.12 -1.49
C ILE A 442 -6.31 8.51 -2.11
N PRO A 443 -5.47 9.52 -1.80
CA PRO A 443 -5.55 10.84 -2.41
C PRO A 443 -5.53 10.73 -3.93
N THR A 444 -6.59 11.19 -4.59
CA THR A 444 -6.76 11.00 -6.03
C THR A 444 -6.89 12.33 -6.76
N TYR A 445 -6.00 12.52 -7.73
CA TYR A 445 -5.96 13.65 -8.63
C TYR A 445 -6.45 13.22 -10.01
N MET A 446 -7.12 14.12 -10.72
CA MET A 446 -7.56 13.86 -12.09
C MET A 446 -7.19 15.04 -12.99
N VAL A 447 -6.55 14.73 -14.12
CA VAL A 447 -6.11 15.72 -15.10
C VAL A 447 -6.53 15.32 -16.51
N ASN A 448 -6.89 16.32 -17.31
CA ASN A 448 -7.19 16.15 -18.72
C ASN A 448 -5.91 16.36 -19.56
N TRP A 449 -5.53 15.34 -20.33
CA TRP A 449 -4.32 15.36 -21.15
C TRP A 449 -4.32 16.48 -22.21
N GLU A 450 -5.50 16.84 -22.75
CA GLU A 450 -5.64 17.84 -23.81
C GLU A 450 -5.24 19.25 -23.32
N THR A 451 -5.38 19.50 -22.03
CA THR A 451 -5.14 20.79 -21.38
C THR A 451 -3.80 20.90 -20.65
N LEU A 452 -2.94 19.86 -20.75
CA LEU A 452 -1.67 19.84 -20.04
C LEU A 452 -0.74 21.00 -20.48
N PRO A 453 0.22 21.40 -19.64
CA PRO A 453 1.25 22.37 -20.02
C PRO A 453 1.96 22.01 -21.33
N THR A 454 2.55 22.99 -21.99
CA THR A 454 3.29 22.80 -23.26
C THR A 454 4.70 22.24 -23.05
N GLN A 455 5.08 21.88 -21.82
CA GLN A 455 6.38 21.28 -21.53
C GLN A 455 6.42 19.83 -22.01
N GLY A 456 7.40 19.50 -22.84
CA GLY A 456 7.50 18.21 -23.54
C GLY A 456 7.42 18.40 -25.05
N ARG A 457 8.15 17.58 -25.81
CA ARG A 457 8.25 17.65 -27.27
C ARG A 457 6.97 17.20 -27.96
N ASP A 458 6.29 16.23 -27.40
CA ASP A 458 5.04 15.66 -27.92
C ASP A 458 3.98 15.44 -26.84
N LYS A 459 2.84 14.87 -27.23
CA LYS A 459 1.69 14.64 -26.33
C LYS A 459 2.04 13.68 -25.18
N SER A 460 2.82 12.64 -25.45
CA SER A 460 3.20 11.63 -24.45
C SER A 460 4.25 12.19 -23.48
N GLU A 461 5.22 12.97 -23.95
CA GLU A 461 6.20 13.59 -23.05
C GLU A 461 5.56 14.66 -22.15
N ARG A 462 4.53 15.38 -22.63
CA ARG A 462 3.71 16.28 -21.79
C ARG A 462 3.02 15.53 -20.65
N ILE A 463 2.50 14.33 -20.94
CA ILE A 463 1.95 13.43 -19.91
C ILE A 463 3.05 13.04 -18.92
N LYS A 464 4.22 12.62 -19.39
CA LYS A 464 5.35 12.20 -18.52
C LYS A 464 5.84 13.33 -17.60
N TYR A 465 5.96 14.56 -18.11
CA TYR A 465 6.30 15.73 -17.27
C TYR A 465 5.21 16.06 -16.24
N THR A 466 3.94 15.81 -16.58
CA THR A 466 2.85 15.97 -15.61
C THR A 466 2.94 14.92 -14.52
N ILE A 467 3.27 13.67 -14.86
CA ILE A 467 3.52 12.61 -13.88
C ILE A 467 4.68 13.00 -12.95
N ASP A 468 5.81 13.47 -13.48
CA ASP A 468 6.95 13.99 -12.70
C ASP A 468 6.54 15.09 -11.72
N PHE A 469 5.75 16.07 -12.18
CA PHE A 469 5.24 17.14 -11.33
C PHE A 469 4.42 16.57 -10.15
N TYR A 470 3.46 15.69 -10.42
CA TYR A 470 2.62 15.10 -9.37
C TYR A 470 3.39 14.13 -8.46
N TYR A 471 4.36 13.40 -9.00
CA TYR A 471 5.25 12.54 -8.23
C TYR A 471 6.05 13.34 -7.21
N ARG A 472 6.63 14.48 -7.63
CA ARG A 472 7.47 15.35 -6.79
C ARG A 472 6.68 16.25 -5.85
N GLN A 473 5.58 16.83 -6.32
CA GLN A 473 4.85 17.88 -5.59
C GLN A 473 3.63 17.36 -4.81
N HIS A 474 3.11 16.19 -5.19
CA HIS A 474 1.85 15.67 -4.66
C HIS A 474 1.94 14.23 -4.15
N GLY A 475 3.16 13.67 -4.08
CA GLY A 475 3.39 12.32 -3.55
C GLY A 475 2.74 11.21 -4.38
N VAL A 476 2.44 11.46 -5.66
CA VAL A 476 1.84 10.44 -6.53
C VAL A 476 2.80 9.27 -6.71
N ARG A 477 2.27 8.05 -6.60
CA ARG A 477 3.01 6.80 -6.88
C ARG A 477 2.25 5.86 -7.80
N TYR A 478 0.96 6.12 -8.04
CA TYR A 478 0.11 5.34 -8.94
C TYR A 478 -0.43 6.27 -10.03
N VAL A 479 -0.37 5.85 -11.28
CA VAL A 479 -0.87 6.61 -12.43
C VAL A 479 -1.81 5.73 -13.23
N MET A 480 -3.09 6.11 -13.29
CA MET A 480 -4.08 5.44 -14.12
C MET A 480 -4.33 6.26 -15.39
N LEU A 481 -4.01 5.65 -16.53
CA LEU A 481 -4.18 6.21 -17.86
C LEU A 481 -5.50 5.72 -18.44
N VAL A 482 -6.50 6.61 -18.55
CA VAL A 482 -7.86 6.23 -18.95
C VAL A 482 -8.20 6.78 -20.32
N GLY A 483 -8.30 5.86 -21.27
CA GLY A 483 -8.62 6.09 -22.67
C GLY A 483 -7.88 5.09 -23.53
N ASP A 484 -8.48 4.71 -24.64
CA ASP A 484 -7.87 3.85 -25.65
C ASP A 484 -6.86 4.62 -26.55
N SER A 485 -6.16 3.95 -27.47
CA SER A 485 -5.07 4.53 -28.28
C SER A 485 -5.53 5.70 -29.19
N GLU A 486 -6.81 5.80 -29.49
CA GLU A 486 -7.44 6.93 -30.18
C GLU A 486 -7.90 8.06 -29.25
N LYS A 487 -7.93 7.83 -27.93
CA LYS A 487 -8.42 8.77 -26.91
C LYS A 487 -7.33 9.35 -26.03
N LEU A 488 -6.27 8.59 -25.78
CA LEU A 488 -5.20 8.97 -24.87
C LEU A 488 -3.83 8.60 -25.49
N PRO A 489 -2.86 9.54 -25.51
CA PRO A 489 -1.55 9.32 -26.11
C PRO A 489 -0.82 8.07 -25.60
N VAL A 490 -0.29 7.29 -26.52
CA VAL A 490 0.57 6.11 -26.29
C VAL A 490 2.03 6.49 -26.56
N ARG A 491 2.97 5.86 -25.87
CA ARG A 491 4.37 5.88 -26.29
C ARG A 491 4.70 4.62 -27.11
N TYR A 492 5.15 4.85 -28.33
CA TYR A 492 5.71 3.82 -29.20
C TYR A 492 7.24 3.81 -29.10
N VAL A 493 7.80 2.62 -28.89
CA VAL A 493 9.24 2.37 -28.76
C VAL A 493 9.73 1.58 -29.97
N VAL A 494 10.98 1.82 -30.40
CA VAL A 494 11.55 1.16 -31.58
C VAL A 494 12.65 0.15 -31.24
N ARG A 495 12.57 -1.03 -31.86
CA ARG A 495 13.41 -2.17 -31.51
C ARG A 495 14.82 -2.17 -32.11
N ALA A 496 15.02 -1.53 -33.27
CA ALA A 496 16.20 -1.81 -34.10
C ALA A 496 16.63 -0.61 -34.97
N TYR A 497 17.31 0.36 -34.36
CA TYR A 497 17.70 1.59 -35.02
C TYR A 497 19.11 2.04 -34.63
N GLU A 498 19.95 2.38 -35.60
CA GLU A 498 21.28 2.94 -35.35
C GLU A 498 21.55 4.07 -36.35
N LYS A 499 21.74 5.31 -35.86
CA LYS A 499 22.20 6.48 -36.65
C LYS A 499 21.38 6.72 -37.93
N GLY A 500 20.05 6.73 -37.82
CA GLY A 500 19.17 7.00 -38.97
C GLY A 500 18.91 5.80 -39.87
N LYS A 501 19.35 4.59 -39.48
CA LYS A 501 19.16 3.37 -40.26
C LYS A 501 18.55 2.26 -39.42
N ALA A 502 17.52 1.62 -39.97
CA ALA A 502 17.02 0.35 -39.47
C ALA A 502 18.10 -0.72 -39.60
N PHE A 503 18.16 -1.63 -38.63
CA PHE A 503 18.90 -2.88 -38.78
C PHE A 503 18.03 -4.03 -38.29
N ALA A 504 18.32 -5.27 -38.71
CA ALA A 504 17.62 -6.42 -38.17
C ALA A 504 18.07 -6.66 -36.73
N ALA A 505 17.20 -6.42 -35.75
CA ALA A 505 17.46 -6.77 -34.35
C ALA A 505 17.48 -8.30 -34.15
N ASN A 506 16.79 -9.06 -35.03
CA ASN A 506 16.70 -10.51 -34.98
C ASN A 506 16.62 -11.12 -36.39
N MET A 507 17.55 -12.02 -36.73
CA MET A 507 17.15 -13.21 -37.49
C MET A 507 18.01 -14.42 -37.13
N LEU A 508 17.36 -15.36 -36.45
CA LEU A 508 17.72 -16.76 -36.33
C LEU A 508 17.78 -17.39 -37.72
N ASN A 509 18.93 -17.91 -38.08
CA ASN A 509 19.11 -18.83 -39.18
C ASN A 509 19.22 -20.27 -38.64
N ARG A 510 18.16 -20.78 -38.00
CA ARG A 510 17.91 -22.23 -38.12
C ARG A 510 17.31 -22.43 -39.50
N HIS A 511 17.88 -23.35 -40.28
CA HIS A 511 17.25 -23.82 -41.50
C HIS A 511 15.76 -24.09 -41.26
N TRP A 512 14.89 -23.25 -41.79
CA TRP A 512 13.59 -23.70 -42.23
C TRP A 512 13.68 -23.76 -43.74
N SER A 513 14.18 -24.89 -44.26
CA SER A 513 13.78 -25.30 -45.60
C SER A 513 12.29 -25.62 -45.52
N TRP A 514 11.45 -24.73 -46.01
CA TRP A 514 10.13 -25.14 -46.48
C TRP A 514 10.31 -25.52 -47.94
N ASP A 515 10.52 -26.81 -48.18
CA ASP A 515 10.05 -27.37 -49.43
C ASP A 515 8.52 -27.41 -49.27
N ASP A 516 7.79 -26.69 -50.11
CA ASP A 516 6.40 -27.09 -50.33
C ASP A 516 6.38 -28.51 -50.93
N GLU A 517 5.26 -29.21 -50.89
CA GLU A 517 5.13 -30.53 -51.55
C GLU A 517 5.44 -30.49 -53.07
N SER A 518 5.67 -29.30 -53.63
CA SER A 518 6.02 -28.99 -55.03
C SER A 518 7.50 -28.67 -55.30
N GLY A 519 8.37 -28.52 -54.30
CA GLY A 519 9.80 -28.22 -54.48
C GLY A 519 10.12 -26.84 -55.08
N HIS A 520 9.38 -25.78 -54.75
CA HIS A 520 9.69 -24.41 -55.19
C HIS A 520 10.61 -23.64 -54.21
N HIS A 521 11.74 -23.15 -54.75
CA HIS A 521 12.66 -22.21 -54.07
C HIS A 521 12.34 -20.77 -54.50
N GLU A 522 11.91 -19.90 -53.57
CA GLU A 522 11.81 -18.45 -53.84
C GLU A 522 13.12 -17.71 -53.51
N GLU A 523 13.77 -17.14 -54.54
CA GLU A 523 15.02 -16.37 -54.45
C GLU A 523 14.81 -14.85 -54.24
N THR A 524 13.58 -14.35 -54.10
CA THR A 524 13.28 -12.89 -54.07
C THR A 524 12.86 -12.34 -52.70
N TRP A 525 13.39 -12.90 -51.61
CA TRP A 525 13.10 -12.44 -50.25
C TRP A 525 14.06 -11.33 -49.80
N SER A 526 13.51 -10.23 -49.25
CA SER A 526 14.26 -9.20 -48.50
C SER A 526 13.44 -8.73 -47.28
N TRP A 527 14.11 -8.30 -46.21
CA TRP A 527 13.47 -7.90 -44.95
C TRP A 527 12.50 -6.71 -45.08
N CYS A 528 12.56 -5.95 -46.17
CA CYS A 528 11.65 -4.85 -46.47
C CYS A 528 10.51 -5.22 -47.43
N SER A 529 10.59 -6.40 -48.06
CA SER A 529 9.62 -6.87 -49.07
C SER A 529 8.88 -8.15 -48.69
N GLY A 530 9.07 -8.65 -47.46
CA GLY A 530 8.18 -9.51 -46.66
C GLY A 530 7.67 -10.85 -47.23
N GLY A 531 7.82 -11.14 -48.52
CA GLY A 531 7.34 -12.37 -49.18
C GLY A 531 5.88 -12.73 -48.88
N GLN A 532 5.50 -13.95 -49.23
CA GLN A 532 4.17 -14.52 -48.94
C GLN A 532 3.96 -14.83 -47.43
N TRP A 533 5.01 -14.68 -46.61
CA TRP A 533 5.09 -15.12 -45.21
C TRP A 533 5.17 -13.96 -44.21
N TYR A 534 4.67 -12.78 -44.57
CA TYR A 534 4.77 -11.55 -43.75
C TYR A 534 4.15 -11.68 -42.35
N ARG A 535 3.08 -12.49 -42.16
CA ARG A 535 2.41 -12.68 -40.86
C ARG A 535 3.33 -13.30 -39.81
N ASP A 536 4.19 -14.22 -40.24
CA ASP A 536 5.12 -14.92 -39.35
C ASP A 536 6.40 -14.11 -39.10
N MET A 537 6.64 -13.05 -39.88
CA MET A 537 7.89 -12.28 -39.90
C MET A 537 7.77 -10.91 -39.24
N ALA A 538 6.56 -10.34 -39.17
CA ALA A 538 6.27 -9.04 -38.60
C ALA A 538 6.84 -8.81 -37.17
N PRO A 539 6.88 -9.83 -36.28
CA PRO A 539 7.48 -9.68 -34.95
C PRO A 539 9.00 -9.38 -34.92
N PHE A 540 9.71 -9.59 -36.04
CA PHE A 540 11.17 -9.75 -36.09
C PHE A 540 11.91 -8.65 -36.89
N VAL A 541 11.17 -7.68 -37.43
CA VAL A 541 11.70 -6.53 -38.23
C VAL A 541 11.70 -5.27 -37.35
N PRO A 542 12.49 -4.21 -37.64
CA PRO A 542 12.32 -2.90 -37.01
C PRO A 542 10.84 -2.51 -36.98
N ALA A 543 10.29 -2.48 -35.79
CA ALA A 543 8.87 -2.29 -35.54
C ALA A 543 8.69 -1.40 -34.31
N PHE A 544 7.58 -0.67 -34.33
CA PHE A 544 7.10 0.06 -33.17
C PHE A 544 6.14 -0.81 -32.38
N PHE A 545 6.25 -0.73 -31.06
CA PHE A 545 5.30 -1.33 -30.12
C PHE A 545 5.02 -0.36 -28.97
N CYS A 546 3.85 -0.52 -28.34
CA CYS A 546 3.41 0.30 -27.23
C CYS A 546 4.18 -0.06 -25.96
N SER A 547 4.67 0.94 -25.23
CA SER A 547 5.30 0.77 -23.92
C SER A 547 4.75 1.78 -22.92
N GLU A 548 3.92 1.32 -21.99
CA GLU A 548 3.45 2.12 -20.86
C GLU A 548 4.53 2.25 -19.77
N LEU A 549 5.57 1.42 -19.80
CA LEU A 549 6.75 1.54 -18.92
C LEU A 549 7.45 2.89 -19.11
N TYR A 550 7.35 3.50 -20.30
CA TYR A 550 7.83 4.86 -20.57
C TYR A 550 7.30 5.90 -19.58
N TYR A 551 6.03 5.80 -19.19
CA TYR A 551 5.41 6.74 -18.25
C TYR A 551 5.79 6.45 -16.79
N ALA A 552 6.25 5.23 -16.52
CA ALA A 552 6.59 4.75 -15.19
C ALA A 552 8.05 5.04 -14.81
N ASP A 553 8.96 4.90 -15.77
CA ASP A 553 10.40 5.18 -15.65
C ASP A 553 10.66 6.68 -15.84
N LEU A 554 10.71 7.45 -14.76
CA LEU A 554 10.85 8.91 -14.80
C LEU A 554 12.30 9.36 -14.76
N TYR A 555 13.18 8.64 -14.06
CA TYR A 555 14.57 9.03 -13.86
C TYR A 555 15.56 7.92 -14.18
N ASP A 556 16.69 8.32 -14.75
CA ASP A 556 17.84 7.44 -14.92
C ASP A 556 18.54 7.12 -13.58
N ASN A 557 19.59 6.29 -13.65
CA ASN A 557 20.38 5.90 -12.47
C ASN A 557 21.10 7.06 -11.76
N SER A 558 21.18 8.25 -12.39
CA SER A 558 21.76 9.46 -11.81
C SER A 558 20.70 10.40 -11.20
N GLY A 559 19.42 10.03 -11.29
CA GLY A 559 18.30 10.84 -10.81
C GLY A 559 17.89 11.96 -11.78
N VAL A 560 18.37 11.91 -13.04
CA VAL A 560 18.01 12.88 -14.08
C VAL A 560 16.76 12.40 -14.81
N PHE A 561 15.84 13.32 -15.13
CA PHE A 561 14.60 13.00 -15.85
C PHE A 561 14.91 12.38 -17.20
N ASP A 562 14.44 11.14 -17.40
CA ASP A 562 14.70 10.36 -18.60
C ASP A 562 13.56 10.54 -19.61
N THR A 563 13.96 10.84 -20.84
CA THR A 563 13.01 11.09 -21.93
C THR A 563 12.88 9.93 -22.91
N TRP A 564 13.71 8.88 -22.75
CA TRP A 564 13.87 7.77 -23.69
C TRP A 564 14.10 8.22 -25.14
N ASP A 565 14.64 9.43 -25.37
CA ASP A 565 15.07 9.94 -26.68
C ASP A 565 16.21 10.93 -26.42
N ALA A 566 17.36 10.38 -26.05
CA ALA A 566 18.53 11.13 -25.58
C ALA A 566 19.18 11.94 -26.70
N ASN A 567 19.10 11.45 -27.94
CA ASN A 567 19.65 12.12 -29.12
C ASN A 567 18.69 13.10 -29.79
N ARG A 568 17.43 13.16 -29.33
CA ARG A 568 16.36 14.08 -29.79
C ARG A 568 15.99 13.90 -31.24
N ASN A 569 15.93 12.66 -31.71
CA ASN A 569 15.59 12.34 -33.10
C ASN A 569 14.10 11.99 -33.29
N GLY A 570 13.31 11.92 -32.22
CA GLY A 570 11.88 11.62 -32.26
C GLY A 570 11.55 10.13 -32.28
N TYR A 571 12.53 9.26 -32.11
CA TYR A 571 12.38 7.82 -31.91
C TYR A 571 12.82 7.48 -30.49
N PHE A 572 12.06 6.58 -29.86
CA PHE A 572 12.17 6.37 -28.42
C PHE A 572 12.61 4.95 -28.09
N GLY A 573 13.43 4.81 -27.03
CA GLY A 573 13.90 3.52 -26.51
C GLY A 573 14.85 2.82 -27.49
N GLU A 574 15.72 3.58 -28.13
CA GLU A 574 16.55 3.11 -29.22
C GLU A 574 17.65 2.13 -28.76
N VAL A 575 17.82 1.07 -29.55
CA VAL A 575 18.88 0.07 -29.34
C VAL A 575 19.86 0.10 -30.49
N TYR A 576 21.16 0.21 -30.17
CA TYR A 576 22.24 0.29 -31.17
C TYR A 576 22.94 -1.05 -31.35
N ARG A 577 23.61 -1.22 -32.50
CA ARG A 577 24.26 -2.48 -32.87
C ARG A 577 25.49 -2.85 -32.03
N ASN A 578 25.87 -2.09 -31.00
CA ASN A 578 26.76 -2.61 -29.95
C ASN A 578 26.30 -2.31 -28.51
N ASP A 579 25.07 -1.82 -28.33
CA ASP A 579 24.62 -1.28 -27.06
C ASP A 579 23.09 -1.39 -26.93
N PHE A 580 22.63 -2.30 -26.06
CA PHE A 580 21.21 -2.49 -25.76
C PHE A 580 20.58 -1.29 -25.08
N ASN A 581 21.39 -0.43 -24.47
CA ASN A 581 20.91 0.70 -23.72
C ASN A 581 21.67 1.97 -24.12
N SER A 582 21.69 2.22 -25.43
CA SER A 582 22.41 3.37 -26.01
C SER A 582 21.93 4.72 -25.50
N GLU A 583 20.73 4.76 -24.92
CA GLU A 583 20.10 5.95 -24.36
C GLU A 583 20.24 6.07 -22.84
N GLY A 584 20.79 5.05 -22.16
CA GLY A 584 21.00 5.08 -20.70
C GLY A 584 19.76 4.83 -19.84
N ILE A 585 18.69 4.31 -20.43
CA ILE A 585 17.40 3.98 -19.81
C ILE A 585 17.59 2.88 -18.76
N ASN A 586 17.22 3.11 -17.50
CA ASN A 586 17.40 2.08 -16.47
C ASN A 586 16.25 1.04 -16.44
N LEU A 587 15.10 1.34 -17.08
CA LEU A 587 13.92 0.48 -17.18
C LEU A 587 13.26 0.13 -15.84
N LEU A 588 13.60 0.86 -14.78
CA LEU A 588 13.04 0.66 -13.45
C LEU A 588 11.94 1.69 -13.20
N PRO A 589 10.70 1.26 -12.89
CA PRO A 589 9.61 2.19 -12.68
C PRO A 589 9.77 2.97 -11.36
N ASP A 590 9.60 4.30 -11.42
CA ASP A 590 9.51 5.21 -10.28
C ASP A 590 8.07 5.33 -9.74
N VAL A 591 7.09 5.14 -10.64
CA VAL A 591 5.65 5.08 -10.34
C VAL A 591 5.03 3.85 -10.99
N ALA A 592 3.96 3.32 -10.40
CA ALA A 592 3.18 2.26 -11.02
C ALA A 592 2.20 2.87 -12.03
N VAL A 593 2.21 2.37 -13.26
CA VAL A 593 1.32 2.83 -14.32
C VAL A 593 0.36 1.71 -14.70
N GLY A 594 -0.93 2.03 -14.83
CA GLY A 594 -1.95 1.13 -15.36
C GLY A 594 -2.81 1.80 -16.43
N ARG A 595 -3.21 1.05 -17.45
CA ARG A 595 -4.04 1.53 -18.58
C ARG A 595 -5.47 1.00 -18.51
N VAL A 596 -6.46 1.86 -18.71
CA VAL A 596 -7.85 1.48 -18.98
C VAL A 596 -8.18 1.86 -20.43
N PRO A 597 -8.13 0.91 -21.39
CA PRO A 597 -8.36 1.17 -22.80
C PRO A 597 -9.87 1.27 -23.06
N ALA A 598 -10.42 2.45 -22.83
CA ALA A 598 -11.83 2.75 -23.05
C ALA A 598 -11.98 3.74 -24.21
N SER A 599 -12.82 3.40 -25.17
CA SER A 599 -13.13 4.20 -26.36
C SER A 599 -14.35 5.10 -26.13
N ASN A 600 -15.16 4.84 -25.10
CA ASN A 600 -16.36 5.63 -24.80
C ASN A 600 -16.70 5.73 -23.30
N VAL A 601 -17.62 6.65 -22.98
CA VAL A 601 -18.05 6.94 -21.61
C VAL A 601 -18.73 5.74 -20.93
N SER A 602 -19.40 4.87 -21.68
CA SER A 602 -20.07 3.68 -21.12
C SER A 602 -19.05 2.68 -20.58
N GLU A 603 -17.99 2.45 -21.34
CA GLU A 603 -16.86 1.60 -20.97
C GLU A 603 -16.13 2.08 -19.71
N VAL A 604 -15.93 3.40 -19.59
CA VAL A 604 -15.37 4.00 -18.36
C VAL A 604 -16.30 3.75 -17.17
N ASN A 605 -17.61 3.94 -17.32
CA ASN A 605 -18.57 3.68 -16.24
C ASN A 605 -18.61 2.20 -15.82
N ASN A 606 -18.49 1.29 -16.79
CA ASN A 606 -18.40 -0.14 -16.53
C ASN A 606 -17.16 -0.46 -15.69
N TYR A 607 -16.00 0.04 -16.10
CA TYR A 607 -14.74 -0.18 -15.39
C TYR A 607 -14.77 0.41 -13.97
N VAL A 608 -15.23 1.66 -13.81
CA VAL A 608 -15.39 2.30 -12.49
C VAL A 608 -16.30 1.48 -11.58
N THR A 609 -17.39 0.94 -12.12
CA THR A 609 -18.32 0.09 -11.35
C THR A 609 -17.65 -1.21 -10.91
N LYS A 610 -16.82 -1.84 -11.76
CA LYS A 610 -16.04 -3.03 -11.40
C LYS A 610 -15.11 -2.77 -10.23
N VAL A 611 -14.28 -1.72 -10.31
CA VAL A 611 -13.30 -1.40 -9.28
C VAL A 611 -13.97 -1.15 -7.94
N ILE A 612 -15.01 -0.31 -7.91
CA ILE A 612 -15.74 0.00 -6.67
C ILE A 612 -16.39 -1.26 -6.09
N ASN A 613 -17.06 -2.06 -6.91
CA ASN A 613 -17.72 -3.28 -6.45
C ASN A 613 -16.72 -4.33 -5.96
N TYR A 614 -15.61 -4.53 -6.67
CA TYR A 614 -14.55 -5.44 -6.26
C TYR A 614 -13.97 -5.00 -4.91
N GLU A 615 -13.54 -3.73 -4.80
CA GLU A 615 -12.88 -3.26 -3.58
C GLU A 615 -13.83 -3.33 -2.37
N SER A 616 -15.13 -3.07 -2.57
CA SER A 616 -16.12 -3.13 -1.49
C SER A 616 -16.54 -4.54 -1.04
N HIS A 617 -16.29 -5.59 -1.84
CA HIS A 617 -16.82 -6.94 -1.58
C HIS A 617 -15.78 -8.06 -1.54
N ALA A 618 -14.54 -7.82 -2.02
CA ALA A 618 -13.51 -8.85 -2.04
C ALA A 618 -12.91 -9.15 -0.66
N TRP A 619 -13.02 -8.20 0.29
CA TRP A 619 -12.39 -8.31 1.62
C TRP A 619 -12.80 -9.57 2.36
N ASN A 620 -11.80 -10.35 2.74
CA ASN A 620 -11.92 -11.61 3.44
C ASN A 620 -12.95 -12.59 2.85
N SER A 621 -13.20 -12.50 1.54
CA SER A 621 -14.18 -13.34 0.86
C SER A 621 -13.57 -14.68 0.44
N ASP A 622 -14.36 -15.75 0.54
CA ASP A 622 -13.90 -17.11 0.17
C ASP A 622 -13.59 -17.20 -1.33
N TRP A 623 -14.36 -16.51 -2.18
CA TRP A 623 -14.17 -16.53 -3.63
C TRP A 623 -12.84 -15.90 -4.05
N PHE A 624 -12.39 -14.86 -3.34
CA PHE A 624 -11.11 -14.21 -3.64
C PHE A 624 -9.93 -15.13 -3.32
N ARG A 625 -10.06 -16.02 -2.33
CA ARG A 625 -9.02 -17.00 -1.97
C ARG A 625 -8.89 -18.17 -2.95
N ARG A 626 -9.45 -18.06 -4.16
CA ARG A 626 -9.34 -19.06 -5.23
C ARG A 626 -8.37 -18.59 -6.30
N ALA A 627 -7.48 -19.48 -6.74
CA ALA A 627 -6.52 -19.21 -7.81
C ALA A 627 -6.59 -20.31 -8.89
N LEU A 628 -6.53 -19.90 -10.16
CA LEU A 628 -6.61 -20.80 -11.32
C LEU A 628 -5.39 -20.57 -12.20
N ILE A 629 -4.66 -21.63 -12.50
CA ILE A 629 -3.39 -21.57 -13.23
C ILE A 629 -3.42 -22.58 -14.37
N PHE A 630 -3.12 -22.11 -15.57
CA PHE A 630 -2.93 -22.94 -16.76
C PHE A 630 -1.49 -22.85 -17.25
N ALA A 631 -0.93 -23.99 -17.65
CA ALA A 631 0.31 -24.03 -18.41
C ALA A 631 0.19 -25.02 -19.56
N ASN A 632 0.56 -24.58 -20.76
CA ASN A 632 0.57 -25.43 -21.95
C ASN A 632 1.77 -26.40 -21.91
N ASP A 633 1.58 -27.65 -22.33
CA ASP A 633 2.59 -28.71 -22.17
C ASP A 633 3.68 -28.77 -23.23
N GLU A 634 3.68 -27.80 -24.16
CA GLU A 634 4.67 -27.69 -25.24
C GLU A 634 6.07 -27.29 -24.77
N ASP A 635 6.19 -26.64 -23.62
CA ASP A 635 7.48 -26.24 -23.03
C ASP A 635 7.53 -26.64 -21.55
N ALA A 636 8.54 -27.44 -21.19
CA ALA A 636 8.76 -27.89 -19.82
C ALA A 636 9.01 -26.72 -18.85
N ASN A 637 9.52 -25.58 -19.32
CA ASN A 637 9.69 -24.39 -18.49
C ASN A 637 8.34 -23.74 -18.15
N TRP A 638 7.36 -23.81 -19.06
CA TRP A 638 6.03 -23.26 -18.83
C TRP A 638 5.27 -24.08 -17.77
N THR A 639 5.30 -25.40 -17.87
CA THR A 639 4.67 -26.29 -16.89
C THR A 639 5.37 -26.20 -15.53
N ALA A 640 6.70 -26.16 -15.50
CA ALA A 640 7.46 -25.94 -14.25
C ALA A 640 7.12 -24.59 -13.60
N CYS A 641 6.98 -23.53 -14.40
CA CYS A 641 6.55 -22.22 -13.93
C CYS A 641 5.14 -22.27 -13.33
N GLY A 642 4.17 -22.86 -14.04
CA GLY A 642 2.80 -23.00 -13.56
C GLY A 642 2.69 -23.78 -12.25
N GLN A 643 3.42 -24.91 -12.14
CA GLN A 643 3.50 -25.70 -10.90
C GLN A 643 4.12 -24.89 -9.74
N SER A 644 5.18 -24.12 -10.01
CA SER A 644 5.81 -23.25 -9.01
C SER A 644 4.83 -22.22 -8.48
N VAL A 645 4.10 -21.51 -9.35
CA VAL A 645 3.10 -20.51 -8.93
C VAL A 645 1.98 -21.18 -8.14
N ALA A 646 1.52 -22.36 -8.58
CA ALA A 646 0.47 -23.09 -7.89
C ALA A 646 0.87 -23.48 -6.46
N SER A 647 2.12 -23.93 -6.30
CA SER A 647 2.67 -24.24 -4.98
C SER A 647 2.76 -22.99 -4.09
N THR A 648 3.20 -21.85 -4.63
CA THR A 648 3.30 -20.60 -3.85
C THR A 648 1.94 -20.07 -3.43
N MET A 649 0.95 -20.07 -4.33
CA MET A 649 -0.41 -19.63 -4.00
C MET A 649 -1.08 -20.57 -2.98
N GLY A 650 -0.91 -21.89 -3.15
CA GLY A 650 -1.39 -22.88 -2.19
C GLY A 650 -0.76 -22.71 -0.80
N ALA A 651 0.55 -22.47 -0.73
CA ALA A 651 1.25 -22.19 0.53
C ALA A 651 0.78 -20.88 1.19
N ALA A 652 0.29 -19.92 0.42
CA ALA A 652 -0.33 -18.69 0.91
C ALA A 652 -1.80 -18.85 1.33
N GLY A 653 -2.33 -20.08 1.30
CA GLY A 653 -3.70 -20.40 1.74
C GLY A 653 -4.77 -20.19 0.67
N PHE A 654 -4.41 -20.13 -0.61
CA PHE A 654 -5.39 -20.12 -1.71
C PHE A 654 -5.83 -21.53 -2.08
N ASP A 655 -7.13 -21.73 -2.31
CA ASP A 655 -7.66 -22.89 -3.02
C ASP A 655 -7.21 -22.78 -4.49
N THR A 656 -6.14 -23.51 -4.82
CA THR A 656 -5.40 -23.33 -6.06
C THR A 656 -5.59 -24.52 -6.99
N LEU A 657 -6.11 -24.25 -8.18
CA LEU A 657 -6.29 -25.22 -9.25
C LEU A 657 -5.20 -25.02 -10.31
N TYR A 658 -4.45 -26.08 -10.60
CA TYR A 658 -3.46 -26.11 -11.67
C TYR A 658 -3.90 -27.09 -12.76
N TYR A 659 -3.92 -26.62 -14.01
CA TYR A 659 -4.18 -27.42 -15.19
C TYR A 659 -2.98 -27.35 -16.13
N GLU A 660 -2.47 -28.52 -16.47
CA GLU A 660 -1.53 -28.68 -17.58
C GLU A 660 -2.33 -28.99 -18.85
N LEU A 661 -2.37 -28.04 -19.80
CA LEU A 661 -3.15 -28.16 -21.01
C LEU A 661 -2.39 -28.98 -22.04
N LYS A 662 -3.03 -30.05 -22.54
CA LYS A 662 -2.47 -30.94 -23.56
C LYS A 662 -2.77 -30.40 -24.96
N ASN A 663 -1.86 -29.60 -25.54
CA ASN A 663 -2.08 -29.05 -26.88
C ASN A 663 -2.18 -30.15 -27.95
N SER A 664 -1.42 -31.24 -27.78
CA SER A 664 -1.50 -32.42 -28.66
C SER A 664 -2.88 -33.09 -28.70
N LEU A 665 -3.74 -32.80 -27.73
CA LEU A 665 -5.12 -33.30 -27.63
C LEU A 665 -6.17 -32.22 -27.95
N GLY A 666 -5.75 -31.00 -28.31
CA GLY A 666 -6.64 -29.88 -28.60
C GLY A 666 -7.35 -29.31 -27.37
N GLU A 667 -6.80 -29.50 -26.16
CA GLU A 667 -7.39 -28.95 -24.94
C GLU A 667 -7.31 -27.41 -24.91
N VAL A 668 -8.43 -26.77 -24.56
CA VAL A 668 -8.54 -25.31 -24.46
C VAL A 668 -8.88 -24.90 -23.02
N ALA A 669 -8.29 -23.81 -22.54
CA ALA A 669 -8.52 -23.33 -21.17
C ALA A 669 -9.95 -22.85 -20.93
N ASP A 670 -10.62 -22.39 -21.99
CA ASP A 670 -11.92 -21.73 -21.95
C ASP A 670 -13.00 -22.52 -21.18
N GLU A 671 -13.16 -23.81 -21.45
CA GLU A 671 -14.15 -24.64 -20.74
C GLU A 671 -13.88 -24.78 -19.24
N HIS A 672 -12.60 -24.73 -18.85
CA HIS A 672 -12.20 -24.74 -17.44
C HIS A 672 -12.45 -23.38 -16.80
N ILE A 673 -12.11 -22.29 -17.50
CA ILE A 673 -12.35 -20.92 -17.04
C ILE A 673 -13.84 -20.70 -16.78
N GLN A 674 -14.72 -21.07 -17.72
CA GLN A 674 -16.17 -20.94 -17.57
C GLN A 674 -16.71 -21.65 -16.33
N ARG A 675 -16.24 -22.86 -16.04
CA ARG A 675 -16.67 -23.66 -14.89
C ARG A 675 -16.21 -23.08 -13.56
N GLU A 676 -15.01 -22.49 -13.52
CA GLU A 676 -14.45 -21.95 -12.28
C GLU A 676 -14.89 -20.51 -11.99
N LEU A 677 -15.12 -19.69 -13.03
CA LEU A 677 -15.57 -18.30 -12.86
C LEU A 677 -16.88 -18.18 -12.06
N GLN A 678 -17.84 -19.08 -12.28
CA GLN A 678 -19.12 -19.07 -11.55
C GLN A 678 -18.97 -19.34 -10.03
N LYS A 679 -17.88 -19.98 -9.62
CA LYS A 679 -17.55 -20.23 -8.21
C LYS A 679 -16.84 -19.02 -7.58
N GLY A 680 -16.49 -18.04 -8.40
CA GLY A 680 -15.68 -16.89 -8.08
C GLY A 680 -14.18 -17.22 -8.04
N LEU A 681 -13.36 -16.23 -8.41
CA LEU A 681 -11.94 -16.40 -8.60
C LEU A 681 -11.21 -15.10 -8.25
N GLY A 682 -10.17 -15.17 -7.42
CA GLY A 682 -9.31 -14.02 -7.13
C GLY A 682 -8.21 -13.82 -8.18
N PHE A 683 -7.62 -14.92 -8.64
CA PHE A 683 -6.44 -14.90 -9.52
C PHE A 683 -6.55 -15.91 -10.67
N LEU A 684 -6.18 -15.49 -11.88
CA LEU A 684 -6.11 -16.36 -13.07
C LEU A 684 -4.80 -16.14 -13.83
N LEU A 685 -3.94 -17.16 -13.90
CA LEU A 685 -2.72 -17.13 -14.70
C LEU A 685 -2.83 -18.08 -15.89
N TYR A 686 -2.56 -17.57 -17.09
CA TYR A 686 -2.44 -18.37 -18.31
C TYR A 686 -1.02 -18.30 -18.87
N ILE A 687 -0.36 -19.45 -18.98
CA ILE A 687 0.97 -19.63 -19.58
C ILE A 687 0.83 -20.46 -20.85
N GLY A 688 1.04 -19.84 -22.00
CA GLY A 688 0.92 -20.50 -23.30
C GLY A 688 0.96 -19.51 -24.46
N HIS A 689 0.43 -19.95 -25.60
CA HIS A 689 0.31 -19.11 -26.80
C HIS A 689 -0.80 -18.06 -26.65
N GLY A 690 -0.71 -16.99 -27.43
CA GLY A 690 -1.73 -15.93 -27.45
C GLY A 690 -2.17 -15.58 -28.87
N PRO A 691 -3.15 -14.67 -29.02
CA PRO A 691 -3.85 -14.03 -27.92
C PRO A 691 -5.00 -14.88 -27.39
N TRP A 692 -5.65 -15.75 -28.16
CA TRP A 692 -6.98 -16.30 -27.81
C TRP A 692 -7.02 -17.53 -26.89
N GLY A 693 -5.99 -17.74 -26.07
CA GLY A 693 -5.85 -18.92 -25.21
C GLY A 693 -6.90 -19.04 -24.09
N MET A 694 -7.59 -17.95 -23.73
CA MET A 694 -8.60 -17.89 -22.66
C MET A 694 -10.04 -17.66 -23.18
N GLY A 695 -10.28 -18.00 -24.46
CA GLY A 695 -11.59 -17.82 -25.09
C GLY A 695 -11.92 -16.37 -25.47
N ALA A 696 -13.06 -16.18 -26.14
CA ALA A 696 -13.53 -14.88 -26.61
C ALA A 696 -14.53 -14.26 -25.62
N TYR A 697 -14.90 -12.98 -25.80
CA TYR A 697 -15.80 -12.24 -24.89
C TYR A 697 -17.09 -12.99 -24.52
N GLN A 698 -17.75 -13.63 -25.49
CA GLN A 698 -19.00 -14.35 -25.25
C GLN A 698 -18.86 -15.57 -24.33
N HIS A 699 -17.62 -16.05 -24.12
CA HIS A 699 -17.33 -17.18 -23.25
C HIS A 699 -17.11 -16.75 -21.79
N TRP A 700 -16.86 -15.47 -21.52
CA TRP A 700 -16.77 -14.96 -20.15
C TRP A 700 -18.16 -14.72 -19.60
N VAL A 701 -18.55 -15.50 -18.59
CA VAL A 701 -19.88 -15.43 -17.95
C VAL A 701 -19.96 -14.28 -16.94
N GLU A 702 -21.18 -13.84 -16.63
CA GLU A 702 -21.39 -12.84 -15.58
C GLU A 702 -21.09 -13.42 -14.20
N THR A 703 -20.27 -12.72 -13.41
CA THR A 703 -19.86 -13.12 -12.05
C THR A 703 -20.17 -12.04 -11.00
N GLY A 704 -20.79 -10.93 -11.41
CA GLY A 704 -21.07 -9.81 -10.51
C GLY A 704 -19.77 -9.08 -10.12
N TYR A 705 -19.49 -9.03 -8.82
CA TYR A 705 -18.27 -8.43 -8.27
C TYR A 705 -17.10 -9.43 -8.12
N MET A 706 -17.34 -10.73 -8.38
CA MET A 706 -16.32 -11.79 -8.26
C MET A 706 -15.42 -11.81 -9.49
N LEU A 707 -14.62 -10.76 -9.64
CA LEU A 707 -13.81 -10.48 -10.81
C LEU A 707 -12.33 -10.78 -10.50
N PRO A 708 -11.67 -11.70 -11.23
CA PRO A 708 -10.27 -12.04 -10.97
C PRO A 708 -9.31 -10.94 -11.43
N ILE A 709 -8.10 -11.01 -10.89
CA ILE A 709 -6.90 -10.43 -11.48
C ILE A 709 -6.32 -11.46 -12.45
N VAL A 710 -6.16 -11.07 -13.71
CA VAL A 710 -5.76 -11.98 -14.80
C VAL A 710 -4.35 -11.66 -15.28
N CYS A 711 -3.53 -12.68 -15.54
CA CYS A 711 -2.27 -12.54 -16.26
C CYS A 711 -2.16 -13.54 -17.41
N HIS A 712 -1.70 -13.07 -18.57
CA HIS A 712 -1.47 -13.87 -19.76
C HIS A 712 -0.04 -13.65 -20.28
N THR A 713 0.78 -14.70 -20.33
CA THR A 713 2.21 -14.57 -20.67
C THR A 713 2.53 -14.80 -22.16
N GLY A 714 1.53 -15.18 -22.95
CA GLY A 714 1.62 -15.34 -24.40
C GLY A 714 1.58 -14.03 -25.20
N CYS A 715 1.68 -14.15 -26.53
CA CYS A 715 1.78 -13.04 -27.48
C CYS A 715 0.46 -12.28 -27.68
N HIS A 716 0.52 -10.94 -27.76
CA HIS A 716 -0.58 -10.04 -28.14
C HIS A 716 -1.88 -10.02 -27.28
N PRO A 717 -1.95 -10.53 -26.04
CA PRO A 717 -3.23 -10.53 -25.33
C PRO A 717 -3.71 -9.11 -24.96
N GLY A 718 -2.81 -8.12 -24.87
CA GLY A 718 -3.10 -6.73 -24.53
C GLY A 718 -2.85 -5.75 -25.67
N ASP A 719 -3.03 -6.17 -26.92
CA ASP A 719 -2.82 -5.34 -28.13
C ASP A 719 -3.96 -4.30 -28.28
N PHE A 720 -3.97 -3.26 -27.43
CA PHE A 720 -5.04 -2.22 -27.34
C PHE A 720 -4.88 -1.04 -28.31
N GLY A 721 -3.88 -1.10 -29.17
CA GLY A 721 -3.56 -0.03 -30.10
C GLY A 721 -2.62 -0.61 -31.13
N PRO A 722 -2.41 0.04 -32.28
CA PRO A 722 -1.75 -0.65 -33.36
C PRO A 722 -0.33 -0.95 -32.92
N ASN A 723 0.00 -2.23 -32.85
CA ASN A 723 1.35 -2.70 -32.63
C ASN A 723 1.90 -3.24 -33.95
N VAL A 724 3.22 -3.45 -34.02
CA VAL A 724 3.86 -3.91 -35.26
C VAL A 724 3.66 -2.90 -36.41
N LEU A 725 3.76 -1.59 -36.12
CA LEU A 725 3.31 -0.51 -37.03
C LEU A 725 3.90 -0.52 -38.45
N CYS A 726 5.04 -1.17 -38.67
CA CYS A 726 5.57 -1.32 -40.03
C CYS A 726 4.72 -2.26 -40.91
N PHE A 727 3.82 -3.02 -40.28
CA PHE A 727 2.95 -4.01 -40.91
C PHE A 727 1.46 -3.71 -40.68
N SER A 728 1.14 -3.01 -39.59
CA SER A 728 -0.20 -2.54 -39.26
C SER A 728 -0.49 -1.17 -39.87
N ARG A 729 -1.78 -0.85 -40.02
CA ARG A 729 -2.18 0.50 -40.39
C ARG A 729 -1.86 1.44 -39.23
N TYR A 730 -1.22 2.58 -39.51
CA TYR A 730 -0.95 3.57 -38.47
C TYR A 730 -0.89 4.99 -39.00
N ARG A 731 -1.02 5.93 -38.08
CA ARG A 731 -0.82 7.36 -38.28
C ARG A 731 0.57 7.77 -37.84
N SER A 732 1.34 8.39 -38.71
CA SER A 732 2.61 9.03 -38.38
C SER A 732 2.42 10.43 -37.79
N ILE A 733 3.48 10.97 -37.19
CA ILE A 733 3.48 12.28 -36.51
C ILE A 733 3.14 13.48 -37.44
N ASP A 734 3.33 13.33 -38.75
CA ASP A 734 2.94 14.32 -39.78
C ASP A 734 1.46 14.22 -40.19
N GLY A 735 0.72 13.24 -39.64
CA GLY A 735 -0.68 12.98 -39.93
C GLY A 735 -0.92 12.03 -41.11
N THR A 736 0.14 11.55 -41.78
CA THR A 736 0.01 10.58 -42.87
C THR A 736 -0.50 9.24 -42.34
N ILE A 737 -1.45 8.62 -43.05
CA ILE A 737 -1.94 7.28 -42.74
C ILE A 737 -1.21 6.29 -43.65
N TYR A 738 -0.43 5.41 -43.04
CA TYR A 738 0.19 4.27 -43.71
C TYR A 738 -0.75 3.08 -43.64
N ASN A 739 -0.99 2.42 -44.77
CA ASN A 739 -1.84 1.24 -44.85
C ASN A 739 -1.09 0.00 -44.33
N ARG A 740 -1.83 -1.11 -44.16
CA ARG A 740 -1.20 -2.38 -43.78
C ARG A 740 -0.27 -2.86 -44.89
N TYR A 741 0.68 -3.68 -44.50
CA TYR A 741 1.54 -4.38 -45.44
C TYR A 741 0.74 -5.16 -46.49
N GLU A 742 -0.34 -5.82 -46.05
CA GLU A 742 -1.30 -6.57 -46.87
C GLU A 742 -1.98 -5.72 -47.96
N ASP A 743 -2.13 -4.42 -47.70
CA ASP A 743 -2.80 -3.48 -48.60
C ASP A 743 -1.79 -2.83 -49.59
N GLY A 744 -0.56 -3.36 -49.70
CA GLY A 744 0.48 -2.93 -50.63
C GLY A 744 1.42 -1.85 -50.11
N GLN A 745 1.38 -1.55 -48.81
CA GLN A 745 2.33 -0.63 -48.17
C GLN A 745 3.67 -1.33 -47.91
N HIS A 746 4.72 -0.88 -48.58
CA HIS A 746 6.09 -1.39 -48.39
C HIS A 746 7.06 -0.24 -48.09
N TYR A 747 7.99 -0.48 -47.17
CA TYR A 747 9.07 0.47 -46.86
C TYR A 747 10.33 0.05 -47.59
N PRO A 748 11.14 0.99 -48.13
CA PRO A 748 12.44 0.62 -48.70
C PRO A 748 13.40 0.05 -47.65
N CYS A 749 14.23 -0.93 -48.03
CA CYS A 749 15.26 -1.54 -47.17
C CYS A 749 16.33 -0.54 -46.68
N ASP A 750 16.41 0.66 -47.21
CA ASP A 750 17.34 1.69 -46.79
C ASP A 750 16.66 2.86 -46.07
N GLN A 751 15.34 2.79 -45.88
CA GLN A 751 14.54 3.83 -45.25
C GLN A 751 13.88 3.31 -43.97
N PHE A 752 13.88 4.18 -42.98
CA PHE A 752 13.26 3.91 -41.70
C PHE A 752 11.79 4.37 -41.70
N PRO A 753 10.85 3.62 -41.12
CA PRO A 753 9.47 4.06 -40.99
C PRO A 753 9.38 5.40 -40.23
N PRO A 754 8.47 6.30 -40.65
CA PRO A 754 8.22 7.54 -39.93
C PRO A 754 7.81 7.32 -38.46
N PRO A 755 8.12 8.25 -37.55
CA PRO A 755 7.66 8.16 -36.17
C PRO A 755 6.13 8.15 -36.09
N PRO A 756 5.53 7.27 -35.28
CA PRO A 756 4.08 7.23 -35.10
C PRO A 756 3.56 8.46 -34.32
N ASP A 757 2.35 8.92 -34.64
CA ASP A 757 1.62 9.86 -33.78
C ASP A 757 1.26 9.13 -32.47
N PRO A 758 1.45 9.76 -31.30
CA PRO A 758 0.97 9.20 -30.04
C PRO A 758 -0.52 8.83 -30.02
N LEU A 759 -1.36 9.47 -30.85
CA LEU A 759 -2.76 9.11 -31.04
C LEU A 759 -2.96 8.38 -32.35
N GLN A 760 -3.60 7.22 -32.27
CA GLN A 760 -3.90 6.38 -33.42
C GLN A 760 -5.37 6.44 -33.81
N PRO A 761 -5.73 6.07 -35.04
CA PRO A 761 -7.14 5.87 -35.41
C PRO A 761 -7.76 4.74 -34.58
N ALA A 762 -9.06 4.82 -34.33
CA ALA A 762 -9.81 3.76 -33.67
C ALA A 762 -9.58 2.40 -34.37
N GLU A 763 -9.31 1.38 -33.58
CA GLU A 763 -9.10 0.03 -34.06
C GLU A 763 -10.42 -0.67 -34.40
N ILE A 764 -10.34 -1.74 -35.18
CA ILE A 764 -11.49 -2.55 -35.58
C ILE A 764 -11.56 -3.86 -34.77
N GLU A 765 -10.41 -4.33 -34.27
CA GLU A 765 -10.28 -5.57 -33.50
C GLU A 765 -9.94 -5.21 -32.04
N GLY A 766 -10.61 -5.86 -31.07
CA GLY A 766 -10.39 -5.60 -29.65
C GLY A 766 -9.55 -6.69 -28.97
N SER A 767 -8.85 -6.33 -27.89
CA SER A 767 -7.97 -7.14 -27.05
C SER A 767 -8.64 -7.61 -25.76
N TYR A 768 -7.97 -8.50 -24.98
CA TYR A 768 -8.51 -8.94 -23.70
C TYR A 768 -8.79 -7.77 -22.74
N PRO A 769 -7.89 -6.81 -22.51
CA PRO A 769 -8.16 -5.66 -21.65
C PRO A 769 -9.43 -4.89 -22.04
N GLU A 770 -9.66 -4.62 -23.33
CA GLU A 770 -10.82 -3.85 -23.79
C GLU A 770 -12.13 -4.53 -23.37
N PHE A 771 -12.27 -5.84 -23.57
CA PHE A 771 -13.52 -6.51 -23.19
C PHE A 771 -13.57 -7.05 -21.76
N LEU A 772 -12.45 -7.50 -21.20
CA LEU A 772 -12.40 -8.01 -19.83
C LEU A 772 -12.56 -6.88 -18.82
N LEU A 773 -12.11 -5.67 -19.12
CA LEU A 773 -12.18 -4.53 -18.21
C LEU A 773 -13.33 -3.59 -18.57
N CYS A 774 -13.49 -3.22 -19.85
CA CYS A 774 -14.32 -2.08 -20.22
C CYS A 774 -15.71 -2.47 -20.78
N ALA A 775 -15.84 -3.58 -21.51
CA ALA A 775 -17.10 -3.91 -22.21
C ALA A 775 -18.31 -4.15 -21.30
N ASP A 776 -18.11 -4.63 -20.06
CA ASP A 776 -19.18 -4.90 -19.10
C ASP A 776 -18.77 -4.52 -17.68
N SER A 777 -19.73 -4.30 -16.79
CA SER A 777 -19.53 -3.98 -15.36
C SER A 777 -19.57 -5.20 -14.41
N ASN A 778 -20.10 -6.36 -14.85
CA ASN A 778 -20.32 -7.53 -13.99
C ASN A 778 -19.69 -8.84 -14.53
N ARG A 779 -18.82 -8.72 -15.53
CA ARG A 779 -18.20 -9.82 -16.28
C ARG A 779 -16.76 -9.49 -16.61
N GLY A 780 -15.90 -10.50 -16.68
CA GLY A 780 -14.50 -10.35 -17.10
C GLY A 780 -13.56 -10.31 -15.91
N ALA A 781 -12.70 -9.29 -15.85
CA ALA A 781 -11.66 -9.12 -14.84
C ALA A 781 -11.71 -7.72 -14.21
N VAL A 782 -11.10 -7.55 -13.03
CA VAL A 782 -10.89 -6.23 -12.42
C VAL A 782 -9.57 -5.59 -12.87
N ALA A 783 -8.60 -6.43 -13.22
CA ALA A 783 -7.31 -6.03 -13.75
C ALA A 783 -6.73 -7.13 -14.65
N PHE A 784 -5.85 -6.72 -15.57
CA PHE A 784 -5.21 -7.61 -16.53
C PHE A 784 -3.73 -7.26 -16.69
N TYR A 785 -2.85 -8.25 -16.74
CA TYR A 785 -1.42 -8.05 -17.00
C TYR A 785 -0.97 -8.94 -18.16
N GLY A 786 -0.48 -8.33 -19.23
CA GLY A 786 -0.07 -9.09 -20.42
C GLY A 786 0.65 -8.23 -21.45
N ALA A 787 1.16 -8.90 -22.48
CA ALA A 787 1.94 -8.24 -23.52
C ALA A 787 1.08 -7.55 -24.57
N THR A 788 1.51 -6.37 -25.01
CA THR A 788 0.99 -5.65 -26.19
C THR A 788 1.57 -6.20 -27.50
N TYR A 789 2.62 -7.02 -27.41
CA TYR A 789 3.39 -7.51 -28.55
C TYR A 789 3.78 -8.98 -28.38
N ALA A 790 4.44 -9.56 -29.39
CA ALA A 790 4.99 -10.90 -29.34
C ALA A 790 5.97 -11.10 -28.16
N THR A 791 5.74 -12.16 -27.39
CA THR A 791 6.53 -12.57 -26.23
C THR A 791 7.54 -13.66 -26.57
N GLN A 792 8.58 -13.78 -25.74
CA GLN A 792 9.62 -14.79 -25.85
C GLN A 792 9.95 -15.29 -24.43
N ASN A 793 10.54 -16.47 -24.30
CA ASN A 793 11.06 -16.91 -23.01
C ASN A 793 12.13 -15.91 -22.52
N PRO A 794 12.11 -15.50 -21.23
CA PRO A 794 11.35 -16.06 -20.11
C PRO A 794 10.07 -15.25 -19.74
N SER A 795 9.13 -15.00 -20.67
CA SER A 795 7.89 -14.26 -20.37
C SER A 795 7.04 -14.86 -19.24
N SER A 796 7.10 -16.18 -19.05
CA SER A 796 6.43 -16.88 -17.94
C SER A 796 6.87 -16.37 -16.57
N ASP A 797 8.12 -15.90 -16.43
CA ASP A 797 8.63 -15.36 -15.17
C ASP A 797 7.95 -14.05 -14.78
N LEU A 798 7.50 -13.23 -15.74
CA LEU A 798 6.71 -12.03 -15.44
C LEU A 798 5.37 -12.40 -14.80
N GLY A 799 4.67 -13.41 -15.34
CA GLY A 799 3.44 -13.91 -14.73
C GLY A 799 3.66 -14.52 -13.35
N LYS A 800 4.75 -15.27 -13.19
CA LYS A 800 5.18 -15.83 -11.90
C LYS A 800 5.44 -14.75 -10.87
N PHE A 801 6.31 -13.78 -11.18
CA PHE A 801 6.69 -12.74 -10.22
C PHE A 801 5.51 -11.86 -9.83
N PHE A 802 4.58 -11.62 -10.76
CA PHE A 802 3.33 -10.92 -10.51
C PHE A 802 2.44 -11.66 -9.51
N PHE A 803 2.22 -12.96 -9.71
CA PHE A 803 1.36 -13.74 -8.81
C PHE A 803 2.00 -13.97 -7.44
N GLU A 804 3.33 -14.12 -7.39
CA GLU A 804 4.07 -14.22 -6.13
C GLU A 804 4.08 -12.92 -5.31
N GLY A 805 3.74 -11.77 -5.91
CA GLY A 805 3.71 -10.49 -5.19
C GLY A 805 2.71 -10.48 -4.03
N TYR A 806 1.50 -11.00 -4.24
CA TYR A 806 0.47 -10.98 -3.20
C TYR A 806 0.81 -11.86 -1.98
N PRO A 807 1.26 -13.12 -2.14
CA PRO A 807 1.82 -13.94 -1.05
C PRO A 807 3.00 -13.30 -0.31
N LYS A 808 3.78 -12.45 -0.98
CA LYS A 808 4.92 -11.73 -0.40
C LYS A 808 4.55 -10.47 0.40
N GLY A 809 3.26 -10.18 0.53
CA GLY A 809 2.75 -9.09 1.37
C GLY A 809 2.34 -7.83 0.62
N TYR A 810 2.55 -7.75 -0.70
CA TYR A 810 2.07 -6.61 -1.50
C TYR A 810 0.54 -6.65 -1.64
N LYS A 811 -0.13 -5.56 -1.29
CA LYS A 811 -1.61 -5.46 -1.30
C LYS A 811 -2.17 -4.47 -2.32
N LEU A 812 -1.33 -3.61 -2.89
CA LEU A 812 -1.70 -2.75 -4.01
C LEU A 812 -1.18 -3.36 -5.31
N LEU A 813 -2.02 -3.33 -6.33
CA LEU A 813 -1.72 -3.95 -7.63
C LEU A 813 -0.47 -3.35 -8.29
N GLY A 814 -0.29 -2.04 -8.17
CA GLY A 814 0.87 -1.31 -8.67
C GLY A 814 2.17 -1.71 -7.98
N ASP A 815 2.14 -2.01 -6.68
CA ASP A 815 3.33 -2.46 -5.95
C ASP A 815 3.75 -3.87 -6.40
N ILE A 816 2.76 -4.76 -6.60
CA ILE A 816 2.96 -6.08 -7.20
C ILE A 816 3.63 -5.94 -8.57
N TRP A 817 3.15 -4.99 -9.39
CA TRP A 817 3.70 -4.74 -10.71
C TRP A 817 5.13 -4.18 -10.66
N ILE A 818 5.41 -3.16 -9.85
CA ILE A 818 6.78 -2.61 -9.68
C ILE A 818 7.75 -3.71 -9.26
N GLU A 819 7.37 -4.54 -8.28
CA GLU A 819 8.21 -5.64 -7.82
C GLU A 819 8.43 -6.68 -8.91
N THR A 820 7.41 -6.96 -9.73
CA THR A 820 7.52 -7.86 -10.90
C THR A 820 8.60 -7.38 -11.86
N ILE A 821 8.56 -6.09 -12.22
CA ILE A 821 9.55 -5.49 -13.13
C ILE A 821 10.95 -5.51 -12.52
N LYS A 822 11.11 -5.12 -11.25
CA LYS A 822 12.40 -5.15 -10.53
C LYS A 822 13.00 -6.54 -10.49
N ARG A 823 12.20 -7.55 -10.14
CA ARG A 823 12.65 -8.94 -10.09
C ARG A 823 13.05 -9.46 -11.46
N TYR A 824 12.28 -9.15 -12.49
CA TYR A 824 12.65 -9.49 -13.86
C TYR A 824 13.97 -8.84 -14.25
N TYR A 825 14.13 -7.54 -14.00
CA TYR A 825 15.34 -6.79 -14.28
C TYR A 825 16.57 -7.42 -13.59
N HIS A 826 16.49 -7.70 -12.29
CA HIS A 826 17.60 -8.30 -11.55
C HIS A 826 17.90 -9.75 -11.94
N THR A 827 16.89 -10.49 -12.40
CA THR A 827 17.07 -11.90 -12.79
C THR A 827 17.66 -12.02 -14.19
N HIS A 828 17.15 -11.20 -15.12
CA HIS A 828 17.38 -11.39 -16.55
C HIS A 828 18.18 -10.28 -17.20
N MET A 829 18.30 -9.10 -16.58
CA MET A 829 18.86 -7.91 -17.24
C MET A 829 20.22 -7.47 -16.73
N THR A 830 20.53 -7.62 -15.44
CA THR A 830 21.81 -7.14 -14.87
C THR A 830 23.06 -7.83 -15.42
N SER A 831 22.90 -9.00 -16.05
CA SER A 831 23.98 -9.77 -16.68
C SER A 831 23.90 -9.78 -18.21
N LEU A 832 22.99 -9.02 -18.82
CA LEU A 832 22.86 -8.95 -20.28
C LEU A 832 24.11 -8.29 -20.88
N ALA A 833 24.76 -9.03 -21.77
CA ALA A 833 25.83 -8.51 -22.59
C ALA A 833 25.47 -8.68 -24.08
N PRO A 834 25.78 -7.68 -24.92
CA PRO A 834 25.65 -7.83 -26.35
C PRO A 834 26.62 -8.90 -26.88
N GLY A 835 26.10 -9.98 -27.49
CA GLY A 835 26.90 -11.05 -28.12
C GLY A 835 26.74 -11.11 -29.65
N LYS A 836 27.81 -11.35 -30.40
CA LYS A 836 27.78 -11.38 -31.89
C LYS A 836 27.83 -12.80 -32.45
N GLU A 837 27.18 -13.02 -33.59
CA GLU A 837 27.35 -14.18 -34.47
C GLU A 837 27.52 -13.72 -35.94
N SER A 838 28.21 -14.50 -36.79
CA SER A 838 28.47 -14.15 -38.20
C SER A 838 27.65 -15.03 -39.13
N PHE A 839 26.91 -14.42 -40.07
CA PHE A 839 26.06 -15.12 -41.02
C PHE A 839 26.12 -14.49 -42.42
N ARG A 840 26.45 -15.29 -43.45
CA ARG A 840 26.63 -14.85 -44.86
C ARG A 840 27.51 -13.59 -45.02
N GLY A 841 28.54 -13.44 -44.19
CA GLY A 841 29.45 -12.29 -44.21
C GLY A 841 28.93 -11.04 -43.50
N THR A 842 27.78 -11.12 -42.83
CA THR A 842 27.19 -10.05 -42.01
C THR A 842 27.24 -10.43 -40.53
N GLU A 843 27.73 -9.55 -39.66
CA GLU A 843 27.65 -9.74 -38.21
C GLU A 843 26.23 -9.40 -37.70
N ILE A 844 25.63 -10.30 -36.92
CA ILE A 844 24.31 -10.17 -36.30
C ILE A 844 24.38 -10.46 -34.79
N TRP A 845 23.30 -10.17 -34.07
CA TRP A 845 23.19 -10.35 -32.63
C TRP A 845 22.77 -11.77 -32.23
N HIS A 846 23.30 -12.26 -31.12
CA HIS A 846 22.69 -13.35 -30.38
C HIS A 846 21.26 -12.96 -29.99
N TRP A 847 20.29 -13.81 -30.33
CA TRP A 847 18.85 -13.52 -30.22
C TRP A 847 18.36 -13.31 -28.77
N TYR A 848 18.84 -14.14 -27.83
CA TYR A 848 18.34 -14.20 -26.45
C TYR A 848 18.51 -12.89 -25.64
N PRO A 849 19.67 -12.19 -25.69
CA PRO A 849 19.83 -10.94 -24.95
C PRO A 849 18.90 -9.79 -25.35
N SER A 850 18.54 -9.67 -26.64
CA SER A 850 17.66 -8.59 -27.09
C SER A 850 16.21 -8.80 -26.65
N ASP A 851 15.73 -10.05 -26.67
CA ASP A 851 14.36 -10.40 -26.28
C ASP A 851 14.12 -10.16 -24.78
N ALA A 852 15.09 -10.53 -23.93
CA ALA A 852 15.03 -10.27 -22.50
C ALA A 852 14.95 -8.77 -22.18
N TYR A 853 15.69 -7.92 -22.91
CA TYR A 853 15.68 -6.47 -22.71
C TYR A 853 14.30 -5.83 -22.97
N PHE A 854 13.63 -6.22 -24.05
CA PHE A 854 12.34 -5.63 -24.43
C PHE A 854 11.14 -6.24 -23.69
N MET A 855 11.31 -7.37 -22.97
CA MET A 855 10.17 -8.09 -22.39
C MET A 855 9.34 -7.22 -21.45
N ILE A 856 9.98 -6.52 -20.51
CA ILE A 856 9.29 -5.65 -19.55
C ILE A 856 8.67 -4.41 -20.19
N GLN A 857 9.18 -3.97 -21.35
CA GLN A 857 8.63 -2.83 -22.09
C GLN A 857 7.34 -3.22 -22.83
N LYS A 858 7.20 -4.50 -23.22
CA LYS A 858 6.03 -5.02 -23.93
C LYS A 858 4.87 -5.38 -23.00
N PHE A 859 5.13 -5.61 -21.71
CA PHE A 859 4.12 -6.01 -20.74
C PHE A 859 3.48 -4.80 -20.08
N VAL A 860 2.16 -4.70 -20.19
CA VAL A 860 1.37 -3.57 -19.67
C VAL A 860 0.45 -4.06 -18.57
N LEU A 861 0.41 -3.31 -17.47
CA LEU A 861 -0.65 -3.43 -16.47
C LEU A 861 -1.89 -2.70 -16.98
N PHE A 862 -2.99 -3.40 -17.10
CA PHE A 862 -4.28 -2.84 -17.44
C PHE A 862 -5.19 -2.82 -16.22
N GLY A 863 -5.80 -1.67 -15.98
CA GLY A 863 -6.62 -1.36 -14.82
C GLY A 863 -6.00 -0.33 -13.89
N ASP A 864 -6.57 -0.23 -12.69
CA ASP A 864 -6.22 0.70 -11.64
C ASP A 864 -4.99 0.19 -10.85
N PRO A 865 -3.81 0.84 -10.97
CA PRO A 865 -2.63 0.44 -10.21
C PRO A 865 -2.76 0.67 -8.70
N SER A 866 -3.72 1.50 -8.25
CA SER A 866 -4.04 1.68 -6.83
C SER A 866 -5.07 0.69 -6.30
N LEU A 867 -5.46 -0.32 -7.09
CA LEU A 867 -6.42 -1.33 -6.68
C LEU A 867 -5.92 -2.09 -5.45
N ARG A 868 -6.75 -2.14 -4.40
CA ARG A 868 -6.51 -2.93 -3.19
C ARG A 868 -6.89 -4.38 -3.47
N VAL A 869 -5.87 -5.20 -3.70
CA VAL A 869 -6.02 -6.61 -4.05
C VAL A 869 -6.61 -7.36 -2.87
N GLY A 870 -7.78 -7.97 -3.09
CA GLY A 870 -8.56 -8.57 -2.02
C GLY A 870 -9.48 -7.61 -1.27
N GLY A 871 -9.64 -6.35 -1.71
CA GLY A 871 -10.66 -5.43 -1.23
C GLY A 871 -10.32 -4.62 0.03
N VAL A 872 -11.30 -3.86 0.53
CA VAL A 872 -11.23 -3.04 1.74
C VAL A 872 -12.20 -3.53 2.83
N PRO A 873 -11.84 -3.43 4.12
CA PRO A 873 -12.75 -3.78 5.20
C PRO A 873 -14.06 -3.00 5.17
N SER A 874 -15.14 -3.68 5.54
CA SER A 874 -16.53 -3.19 5.63
C SER A 874 -16.71 -1.90 6.45
N THR A 875 -15.83 -1.68 7.43
CA THR A 875 -15.83 -0.50 8.31
C THR A 875 -15.53 0.80 7.55
N TYR A 876 -14.74 0.75 6.46
CA TYR A 876 -14.40 1.90 5.63
C TYR A 876 -15.41 2.18 4.52
N THR A 877 -16.23 1.20 4.17
CA THR A 877 -17.19 1.31 3.06
C THR A 877 -18.59 1.74 3.53
N GLY A 878 -18.81 1.83 4.85
CA GLY A 878 -20.15 1.96 5.44
C GLY A 878 -21.03 0.72 5.20
N VAL A 879 -20.46 -0.37 4.66
CA VAL A 879 -21.14 -1.64 4.39
C VAL A 879 -20.71 -2.63 5.45
N ALA A 880 -21.31 -2.55 6.65
CA ALA A 880 -21.02 -3.48 7.75
C ALA A 880 -21.03 -4.95 7.31
N ASP A 881 -20.03 -5.68 7.79
CA ASP A 881 -19.79 -7.10 7.54
C ASP A 881 -21.07 -7.92 7.70
N ARG A 882 -21.51 -8.54 6.61
CA ARG A 882 -22.52 -9.59 6.62
C ARG A 882 -21.99 -10.71 5.74
N HIS A 883 -21.37 -11.71 6.36
CA HIS A 883 -21.14 -13.05 5.81
C HIS A 883 -22.45 -13.80 5.54
N THR A 884 -23.36 -13.14 4.85
CA THR A 884 -24.63 -13.64 4.35
C THR A 884 -24.98 -12.66 3.24
N PRO A 885 -25.31 -13.08 1.99
CA PRO A 885 -25.90 -12.14 1.03
C PRO A 885 -26.96 -11.38 1.82
N PRO A 886 -26.93 -10.02 1.84
CA PRO A 886 -27.68 -9.26 2.84
C PRO A 886 -29.05 -9.89 2.83
N LEU A 887 -29.46 -10.49 3.96
CA LEU A 887 -30.76 -11.16 4.03
C LEU A 887 -31.70 -10.10 3.50
N ARG A 888 -32.14 -10.25 2.23
CA ARG A 888 -33.07 -9.30 1.66
C ARG A 888 -34.21 -9.44 2.64
N GLN A 889 -34.50 -8.41 3.41
CA GLN A 889 -35.61 -8.51 4.33
C GLN A 889 -36.83 -8.28 3.49
N PHE A 890 -37.89 -9.03 3.75
CA PHE A 890 -39.16 -8.59 3.23
C PHE A 890 -39.41 -7.17 3.75
N LYS A 891 -39.62 -6.23 2.82
CA LYS A 891 -39.74 -4.81 3.17
C LYS A 891 -40.82 -4.19 2.31
N LEU A 892 -41.78 -3.54 2.96
CA LEU A 892 -42.65 -2.56 2.32
C LEU A 892 -42.18 -1.17 2.75
N VAL A 893 -41.81 -0.34 1.77
CA VAL A 893 -41.35 1.03 1.97
C VAL A 893 -42.57 1.95 2.00
N GLN A 894 -42.49 3.03 2.77
CA GLN A 894 -43.48 4.10 2.75
C GLN A 894 -43.63 4.63 1.31
N ASN A 895 -44.85 4.72 0.82
CA ASN A 895 -45.12 5.23 -0.53
C ASN A 895 -44.59 6.68 -0.67
N TYR A 896 -44.11 7.05 -1.85
CA TYR A 896 -43.67 8.42 -2.15
C TYR A 896 -44.24 8.90 -3.50
N PRO A 897 -44.76 10.14 -3.58
CA PRO A 897 -44.99 11.07 -2.47
C PRO A 897 -46.06 10.58 -1.45
N ASN A 898 -45.98 11.05 -0.20
CA ASN A 898 -47.02 10.85 0.81
C ASN A 898 -47.06 12.05 1.78
N PRO A 899 -48.09 12.90 1.76
CA PRO A 899 -49.31 12.80 0.96
C PRO A 899 -49.08 12.92 -0.56
N PHE A 900 -50.01 12.42 -1.37
CA PHE A 900 -49.98 12.52 -2.83
C PHE A 900 -51.31 13.01 -3.41
N ASN A 901 -51.29 13.57 -4.61
CA ASN A 901 -52.47 14.21 -5.24
C ASN A 901 -52.98 13.54 -6.52
N SER A 902 -52.09 12.95 -7.33
CA SER A 902 -52.45 12.25 -8.56
C SER A 902 -51.99 10.79 -8.56
N GLU A 903 -50.79 10.53 -8.09
CA GLU A 903 -50.20 9.19 -8.05
C GLU A 903 -49.15 9.06 -6.95
N THR A 904 -48.89 7.83 -6.57
CA THR A 904 -47.78 7.48 -5.69
C THR A 904 -47.07 6.22 -6.17
N ILE A 905 -45.79 6.14 -5.84
CA ILE A 905 -44.97 4.95 -6.05
C ILE A 905 -44.91 4.16 -4.75
N ILE A 906 -45.14 2.85 -4.85
CA ILE A 906 -45.04 1.87 -3.76
C ILE A 906 -43.87 0.95 -4.08
N LYS A 907 -42.84 0.96 -3.23
CA LYS A 907 -41.63 0.14 -3.37
C LYS A 907 -41.62 -0.97 -2.32
N TYR A 908 -41.31 -2.20 -2.73
CA TYR A 908 -41.16 -3.33 -1.81
C TYR A 908 -40.04 -4.27 -2.24
N GLU A 909 -39.51 -5.04 -1.29
CA GLU A 909 -38.37 -5.95 -1.46
C GLU A 909 -38.76 -7.37 -1.01
N LEU A 910 -38.30 -8.38 -1.75
CA LEU A 910 -38.51 -9.80 -1.46
C LEU A 910 -37.21 -10.49 -1.05
N ALA A 911 -37.28 -11.20 0.08
CA ALA A 911 -36.18 -11.96 0.67
C ALA A 911 -35.80 -13.20 -0.13
N LYS A 912 -36.83 -13.95 -0.52
CA LYS A 912 -36.77 -15.24 -1.20
C LYS A 912 -37.96 -15.31 -2.17
N GLU A 913 -37.93 -16.27 -3.09
CA GLU A 913 -39.05 -16.52 -3.98
C GLU A 913 -40.32 -16.88 -3.18
N THR A 914 -41.41 -16.15 -3.37
CA THR A 914 -42.66 -16.35 -2.61
C THR A 914 -43.87 -15.80 -3.36
N ASP A 915 -45.07 -16.16 -2.92
CA ASP A 915 -46.33 -15.56 -3.36
C ASP A 915 -46.49 -14.18 -2.69
N VAL A 916 -46.69 -13.15 -3.50
CA VAL A 916 -46.81 -11.76 -3.04
C VAL A 916 -48.22 -11.24 -3.30
N SER A 917 -48.86 -10.76 -2.25
CA SER A 917 -50.14 -10.05 -2.30
C SER A 917 -49.95 -8.60 -1.83
N LEU A 918 -50.04 -7.64 -2.74
CA LEU A 918 -49.96 -6.20 -2.46
C LEU A 918 -51.32 -5.55 -2.75
N LYS A 919 -52.03 -5.15 -1.70
CA LYS A 919 -53.43 -4.69 -1.76
C LYS A 919 -53.58 -3.34 -1.05
N ILE A 920 -54.49 -2.50 -1.52
CA ILE A 920 -54.84 -1.22 -0.89
C ILE A 920 -56.21 -1.31 -0.26
N TYR A 921 -56.34 -0.81 0.97
CA TYR A 921 -57.57 -0.79 1.76
C TYR A 921 -57.93 0.64 2.19
N ASN A 922 -59.21 0.92 2.36
CA ASN A 922 -59.68 2.15 2.98
C ASN A 922 -59.66 2.06 4.52
N ILE A 923 -60.03 3.14 5.22
CA ILE A 923 -60.05 3.19 6.70
C ILE A 923 -61.04 2.19 7.35
N LEU A 924 -62.04 1.72 6.60
CA LEU A 924 -62.99 0.70 7.05
C LEU A 924 -62.48 -0.74 6.83
N GLY A 925 -61.26 -0.90 6.29
CA GLY A 925 -60.68 -2.19 5.95
C GLY A 925 -61.25 -2.82 4.67
N GLN A 926 -62.03 -2.07 3.89
CA GLN A 926 -62.56 -2.56 2.61
C GLN A 926 -61.45 -2.48 1.54
N LEU A 927 -61.34 -3.54 0.73
CA LEU A 927 -60.40 -3.61 -0.38
C LEU A 927 -60.76 -2.56 -1.44
N VAL A 928 -59.77 -1.78 -1.86
CA VAL A 928 -59.89 -0.76 -2.91
C VAL A 928 -59.37 -1.32 -4.23
N ILE A 929 -58.17 -1.92 -4.22
CA ILE A 929 -57.54 -2.52 -5.40
C ILE A 929 -56.47 -3.54 -5.00
N SER A 930 -56.30 -4.58 -5.81
CA SER A 930 -55.15 -5.49 -5.75
C SER A 930 -54.12 -5.07 -6.79
N LEU A 931 -52.94 -4.66 -6.35
CA LEU A 931 -51.85 -4.19 -7.21
C LEU A 931 -50.97 -5.34 -7.70
N VAL A 932 -50.74 -6.34 -6.84
CA VAL A 932 -49.94 -7.54 -7.13
C VAL A 932 -50.57 -8.72 -6.42
N ASP A 933 -50.76 -9.83 -7.13
CA ASP A 933 -51.20 -11.11 -6.54
C ASP A 933 -50.58 -12.27 -7.37
N LYS A 934 -49.27 -12.46 -7.23
CA LYS A 934 -48.50 -13.45 -8.01
C LYS A 934 -47.21 -13.89 -7.31
N LYS A 935 -46.66 -15.03 -7.73
CA LYS A 935 -45.32 -15.49 -7.33
C LYS A 935 -44.22 -14.62 -7.94
N GLN A 936 -43.22 -14.24 -7.15
CA GLN A 936 -42.11 -13.39 -7.59
C GLN A 936 -40.78 -13.86 -6.97
N ILE A 937 -39.70 -13.80 -7.76
CA ILE A 937 -38.33 -14.14 -7.35
C ILE A 937 -37.74 -13.03 -6.44
N PRO A 938 -36.64 -13.29 -5.70
CA PRO A 938 -36.05 -12.28 -4.82
C PRO A 938 -35.65 -11.03 -5.61
N GLY A 939 -36.03 -9.84 -5.14
CA GLY A 939 -35.81 -8.61 -5.90
C GLY A 939 -36.44 -7.38 -5.26
N THR A 940 -36.14 -6.22 -5.84
CA THR A 940 -36.81 -4.95 -5.51
C THR A 940 -37.84 -4.64 -6.57
N TYR A 941 -39.07 -4.35 -6.15
CA TYR A 941 -40.21 -4.11 -7.02
C TYR A 941 -40.81 -2.74 -6.75
N THR A 942 -41.37 -2.15 -7.81
CA THR A 942 -42.00 -0.84 -7.77
C THR A 942 -43.34 -0.91 -8.48
N VAL A 943 -44.40 -0.45 -7.84
CA VAL A 943 -45.75 -0.39 -8.41
C VAL A 943 -46.35 1.00 -8.20
N ARG A 944 -47.04 1.51 -9.21
CA ARG A 944 -47.70 2.82 -9.18
C ARG A 944 -49.18 2.65 -8.85
N TRP A 945 -49.71 3.56 -8.04
CA TRP A 945 -51.16 3.70 -7.82
C TRP A 945 -51.58 5.13 -8.10
N ASP A 946 -52.67 5.30 -8.85
CA ASP A 946 -53.21 6.59 -9.34
C ASP A 946 -54.46 7.05 -8.56
N GLY A 947 -54.73 6.44 -7.40
CA GLY A 947 -55.86 6.81 -6.54
C GLY A 947 -57.22 6.37 -7.08
N ARG A 948 -57.29 5.30 -7.87
CA ARG A 948 -58.55 4.67 -8.34
C ARG A 948 -58.78 3.28 -7.71
N ASP A 949 -60.04 2.86 -7.65
CA ASP A 949 -60.43 1.49 -7.29
C ASP A 949 -60.32 0.52 -8.49
N GLU A 950 -60.59 -0.76 -8.25
CA GLU A 950 -60.61 -1.81 -9.28
C GLU A 950 -61.57 -1.55 -10.46
N ASN A 951 -62.58 -0.70 -10.28
CA ASN A 951 -63.55 -0.32 -11.31
C ASN A 951 -63.17 1.02 -12.00
N GLY A 952 -61.97 1.54 -11.74
CA GLY A 952 -61.49 2.81 -12.29
C GLY A 952 -62.12 4.07 -11.68
N ARG A 953 -62.93 3.94 -10.62
CA ARG A 953 -63.56 5.07 -9.93
C ARG A 953 -62.54 5.76 -9.05
N GLN A 954 -62.62 7.09 -8.99
CA GLN A 954 -61.69 7.88 -8.18
C GLN A 954 -61.98 7.73 -6.70
N MET A 955 -60.93 7.47 -5.92
CA MET A 955 -61.01 7.41 -4.47
C MET A 955 -61.01 8.82 -3.86
N PRO A 956 -61.86 9.10 -2.85
CA PRO A 956 -61.93 10.40 -2.19
C PRO A 956 -60.65 10.72 -1.40
N THR A 957 -60.42 12.02 -1.13
CA THR A 957 -59.40 12.49 -0.18
C THR A 957 -59.55 11.76 1.15
N GLY A 958 -58.47 11.16 1.64
CA GLY A 958 -58.55 10.33 2.83
C GLY A 958 -57.32 9.47 3.09
N ILE A 959 -57.42 8.68 4.16
CA ILE A 959 -56.38 7.74 4.58
C ILE A 959 -56.66 6.37 3.99
N TYR A 960 -55.62 5.79 3.39
CA TYR A 960 -55.61 4.45 2.82
C TYR A 960 -54.45 3.65 3.42
N PHE A 961 -54.50 2.32 3.32
CA PHE A 961 -53.42 1.44 3.76
C PHE A 961 -53.02 0.53 2.61
N VAL A 962 -51.73 0.57 2.23
CA VAL A 962 -51.17 -0.48 1.37
C VAL A 962 -50.63 -1.59 2.25
N THR A 963 -51.05 -2.82 2.01
CA THR A 963 -50.62 -4.00 2.75
C THR A 963 -49.96 -4.98 1.80
N MET A 964 -48.73 -5.36 2.13
CA MET A 964 -47.99 -6.45 1.50
C MET A 964 -48.10 -7.68 2.40
N ARG A 965 -48.46 -8.82 1.81
CA ARG A 965 -48.43 -10.14 2.45
C ARG A 965 -47.66 -11.13 1.59
N THR A 966 -46.81 -11.91 2.25
CA THR A 966 -46.18 -13.12 1.75
C THR A 966 -46.36 -14.22 2.82
N ILE A 967 -45.85 -15.42 2.57
CA ILE A 967 -45.93 -16.51 3.55
C ILE A 967 -45.15 -16.20 4.86
N ASP A 968 -44.08 -15.41 4.79
CA ASP A 968 -43.23 -15.09 5.96
C ASP A 968 -43.26 -13.61 6.37
N PHE A 969 -44.01 -12.74 5.68
CA PHE A 969 -44.02 -11.31 5.96
C PHE A 969 -45.37 -10.65 5.72
N SER A 970 -45.79 -9.80 6.64
CA SER A 970 -46.96 -8.94 6.48
C SER A 970 -46.67 -7.55 7.02
N LYS A 971 -46.79 -6.52 6.17
CA LYS A 971 -46.62 -5.13 6.59
C LYS A 971 -47.63 -4.23 5.90
N SER A 972 -48.12 -3.22 6.63
CA SER A 972 -49.00 -2.18 6.09
C SER A 972 -48.37 -0.80 6.26
N CYS A 973 -48.51 0.05 5.23
CA CYS A 973 -48.10 1.45 5.25
C CYS A 973 -49.33 2.36 5.06
N LYS A 974 -49.41 3.43 5.86
CA LYS A 974 -50.46 4.44 5.77
C LYS A 974 -50.18 5.39 4.61
N MET A 975 -51.14 5.60 3.73
CA MET A 975 -51.09 6.53 2.60
C MET A 975 -52.14 7.63 2.80
N MET A 976 -51.82 8.86 2.42
CA MET A 976 -52.72 10.00 2.44
C MET A 976 -52.90 10.52 1.01
N LEU A 977 -54.10 10.35 0.47
CA LEU A 977 -54.50 10.93 -0.81
C LEU A 977 -55.15 12.28 -0.55
N ILE A 978 -54.66 13.33 -1.22
CA ILE A 978 -55.18 14.69 -1.17
C ILE A 978 -55.60 15.10 -2.58
N ARG A 979 -56.91 15.20 -2.81
CA ARG A 979 -57.47 15.79 -4.03
C ARG A 979 -57.94 17.21 -3.81
#